data_AF-A0A3D0L931-F1
#
_entry.id   AF-A0A3D0L931-F1
#
_cell.length_a   1.000
_cell.length_b   1.000
_cell.length_c   1.000
_cell.angle_alpha   90.00
_cell.angle_beta   90.00
_cell.angle_gamma   90.00
#
_symmetry.space_group_name_H-M   'P 1'
#
loop_
_entity.id
_entity.type
_entity.pdbx_description
1 polymer ?
#
loop_
_entity_poly.entity_id
_entity_poly.type
_entity_poly.pdbx_seq_one_letter_code
_entity_poly.pdbx_strand_id
1 'polypeptide(L)'
;MKLLFSVLLIVLSAAKSFSQSGDAPNYGIDLCENLYSKLTERGIPVEKQELIPSDSESFPQNLLITVSAENAQNQSEKWYDSSINMIIFAFTQEFAGKNLESLISFVSFLSESNLSYTAVVFLSANDSFPLTVDFENNVFHPTGTKAWVSSLGYDDRICAIVIDSGAERAVIPGTNGTVAPLWLVRTICNSFTSNGENPQLSYTFPLLYQLGFTKKDTRMEAFFEQNIPVAGLTLKTDYLDNLILRDIAKSIDPLVKENWDRHYAFFKVGRHTYWIGEAVSIVFFFLFSIFILLAITFKALSRSDRNVGAARDILHTWYFIPFTLFLTTVVLHLTQGLFSSLATENPLLLVSLKMLFAVLAVFIVFILRISLNFRVSFKASGYHMLLMSALNVFIFSYLNIWLEYIMFFEYILIFIAEKTKRTPTLIIMFIVPFIPFVLLISQIVKHTNPDALSAYIVFPLYKNLLLSCLLFPVLMQLERVLIALDIFSPEKKMNPLRYMAYSAASIAVLALSLALIYQVCVRMLPKTETEKPSFSFSIKERPEDEYTVKAELQSNNFMELNMHELTVESGAPAIRYTISVESKSGVPVYESNYEYTMVSPNKIVFITPDYPAGPIHIVYSSENEGKVTVEAYLSSSEDRGTLYHERITLEQVHTASEEE
;
A
#
# COMPACT_ATOMS: atom_id res chain seq x y z
N MET A 1 42.39 8.05 -5.26
CA MET A 1 42.16 9.28 -4.47
C MET A 1 40.66 9.59 -4.30
N LYS A 2 39.86 9.72 -5.37
CA LYS A 2 38.38 9.87 -5.24
C LYS A 2 37.67 8.66 -4.59
N LEU A 3 38.14 7.44 -4.84
CA LEU A 3 37.62 6.22 -4.21
C LEU A 3 37.91 6.14 -2.70
N LEU A 4 39.09 6.62 -2.27
CA LEU A 4 39.50 6.67 -0.86
C LEU A 4 38.71 7.75 -0.09
N PHE A 5 38.37 8.87 -0.75
CA PHE A 5 37.58 9.94 -0.16
C PHE A 5 36.11 9.53 0.05
N SER A 6 35.55 8.69 -0.84
CA SER A 6 34.21 8.12 -0.67
C SER A 6 34.14 7.03 0.41
N VAL A 7 35.20 6.23 0.60
CA VAL A 7 35.26 5.25 1.70
C VAL A 7 35.46 5.96 3.05
N LEU A 8 36.27 7.03 3.11
CA LEU A 8 36.43 7.82 4.34
C LEU A 8 35.13 8.56 4.73
N LEU A 9 34.33 9.02 3.75
CA LEU A 9 33.02 9.64 4.00
C LEU A 9 31.97 8.64 4.47
N ILE A 10 32.00 7.39 4.00
CA ILE A 10 31.10 6.31 4.45
C ILE A 10 31.46 5.88 5.88
N VAL A 11 32.75 5.87 6.23
CA VAL A 11 33.20 5.55 7.60
C VAL A 11 32.95 6.72 8.57
N LEU A 12 33.04 7.98 8.11
CA LEU A 12 32.69 9.16 8.92
C LEU A 12 31.17 9.39 9.04
N SER A 13 30.35 8.91 8.10
CA SER A 13 28.88 8.90 8.26
C SER A 13 28.40 7.76 9.16
N ALA A 14 29.12 6.63 9.20
CA ALA A 14 28.84 5.52 10.11
C ALA A 14 29.26 5.80 11.56
N ALA A 15 30.22 6.70 11.80
CA ALA A 15 30.71 7.04 13.14
C ALA A 15 29.93 8.18 13.83
N LYS A 16 28.88 8.74 13.20
CA LYS A 16 28.05 9.82 13.76
C LYS A 16 26.70 9.36 14.32
N SER A 17 26.44 8.05 14.33
CA SER A 17 25.23 7.44 14.91
C SER A 17 25.36 7.07 16.39
N PHE A 18 26.49 7.36 17.03
CA PHE A 18 26.66 7.14 18.47
C PHE A 18 26.54 8.46 19.22
N SER A 19 25.67 8.50 20.24
CA SER A 19 25.39 9.64 21.12
C SER A 19 24.27 10.60 20.66
N GLN A 20 23.04 10.10 20.60
CA GLN A 20 21.93 10.83 21.21
C GLN A 20 21.45 10.04 22.42
N SER A 21 21.98 10.38 23.59
CA SER A 21 21.38 10.07 24.88
C SER A 21 20.12 10.92 25.03
N GLY A 22 19.04 10.51 24.36
CA GLY A 22 17.68 10.92 24.67
C GLY A 22 17.15 10.01 25.77
N ASP A 23 16.46 10.59 26.75
CA ASP A 23 15.75 9.85 27.80
C ASP A 23 14.91 8.74 27.17
N ALA A 24 14.93 7.54 27.78
CA ALA A 24 14.14 6.42 27.29
C ALA A 24 12.67 6.83 27.26
N PRO A 25 11.97 6.75 26.12
CA PRO A 25 10.53 6.85 26.13
C PRO A 25 9.98 5.72 27.01
N ASN A 26 9.17 6.07 28.01
CA ASN A 26 8.29 5.10 28.68
C ASN A 26 7.45 4.42 27.58
N TYR A 27 7.32 3.11 27.63
CA TYR A 27 6.53 2.32 26.67
C TYR A 27 5.51 1.45 27.41
N GLY A 28 4.53 0.94 26.69
CA GLY A 28 3.53 0.02 27.24
C GLY A 28 2.73 0.65 28.38
N ILE A 29 2.58 -0.09 29.48
CA ILE A 29 1.72 0.28 30.61
C ILE A 29 2.24 1.53 31.32
N ASP A 30 3.55 1.67 31.51
CA ASP A 30 4.13 2.86 32.14
C ASP A 30 3.81 4.15 31.38
N LEU A 31 3.77 4.07 30.04
CA LEU A 31 3.36 5.20 29.21
C LEU A 31 1.87 5.48 29.35
N CYS A 32 1.04 4.43 29.31
CA CYS A 32 -0.41 4.52 29.45
C CYS A 32 -0.80 5.16 30.80
N GLU A 33 -0.27 4.68 31.92
CA GLU A 33 -0.57 5.22 33.25
C GLU A 33 -0.02 6.64 33.45
N ASN A 34 1.16 6.95 32.91
CA ASN A 34 1.71 8.30 32.95
C ASN A 34 0.86 9.30 32.14
N LEU A 35 0.38 8.90 30.97
CA LEU A 35 -0.56 9.71 30.18
C LEU A 35 -1.90 9.88 30.89
N TYR A 36 -2.47 8.80 31.39
CA TYR A 36 -3.75 8.81 32.10
C TYR A 36 -3.71 9.73 33.33
N SER A 37 -2.67 9.60 34.16
CA SER A 37 -2.48 10.45 35.34
C SER A 37 -2.33 11.92 34.97
N LYS A 38 -1.46 12.26 34.03
CA LYS A 38 -1.25 13.66 33.59
C LYS A 38 -2.49 14.30 32.97
N LEU A 39 -3.28 13.55 32.20
CA LEU A 39 -4.54 14.06 31.63
C LEU A 39 -5.59 14.28 32.73
N THR A 40 -5.69 13.36 33.67
CA THR A 40 -6.63 13.43 34.80
C THR A 40 -6.28 14.57 35.77
N GLU A 41 -4.99 14.78 36.05
CA GLU A 41 -4.48 15.92 36.84
C GLU A 41 -4.86 17.29 36.24
N ARG A 42 -5.00 17.34 34.91
CA ARG A 42 -5.43 18.54 34.17
C ARG A 42 -6.95 18.66 34.07
N GLY A 43 -7.71 17.76 34.71
CA GLY A 43 -9.17 17.76 34.75
C GLY A 43 -9.84 17.27 33.46
N ILE A 44 -9.12 16.57 32.59
CA ILE A 44 -9.67 16.01 31.36
C ILE A 44 -10.26 14.62 31.67
N PRO A 45 -11.55 14.37 31.37
CA PRO A 45 -12.12 13.04 31.54
C PRO A 45 -11.53 12.07 30.51
N VAL A 46 -10.94 10.98 31.00
CA VAL A 46 -10.33 9.94 30.16
C VAL A 46 -10.98 8.60 30.50
N GLU A 47 -11.47 7.90 29.49
CA GLU A 47 -11.95 6.53 29.58
C GLU A 47 -10.85 5.57 29.12
N LYS A 48 -10.64 4.48 29.87
CA LYS A 48 -9.71 3.42 29.48
C LYS A 48 -10.50 2.31 28.77
N GLN A 49 -9.96 1.81 27.66
CA GLN A 49 -10.53 0.68 26.94
C GLN A 49 -9.50 -0.42 26.76
N GLU A 50 -9.92 -1.63 27.11
CA GLU A 50 -9.08 -2.82 27.16
C GLU A 50 -8.81 -3.35 25.74
N LEU A 51 -7.59 -3.85 25.49
CA LEU A 51 -7.23 -4.45 24.21
C LEU A 51 -7.85 -5.85 24.03
N ILE A 52 -7.97 -6.57 25.13
CA ILE A 52 -8.62 -7.87 25.24
C ILE A 52 -9.49 -7.87 26.50
N PRO A 53 -10.63 -8.59 26.52
CA PRO A 53 -11.49 -8.66 27.70
C PRO A 53 -10.85 -9.39 28.89
N SER A 54 -9.84 -10.20 28.61
CA SER A 54 -9.20 -11.08 29.57
C SER A 54 -7.97 -10.40 30.16
N ASP A 55 -7.90 -10.32 31.49
CA ASP A 55 -6.68 -9.90 32.22
C ASP A 55 -6.28 -8.43 31.98
N SER A 56 -7.26 -7.53 32.05
CA SER A 56 -7.17 -6.18 31.50
C SER A 56 -6.24 -5.20 32.21
N GLU A 57 -5.89 -5.45 33.47
CA GLU A 57 -4.90 -4.65 34.21
C GLU A 57 -3.45 -5.04 33.86
N SER A 58 -3.26 -6.20 33.25
CA SER A 58 -1.95 -6.77 32.93
C SER A 58 -1.38 -6.26 31.61
N PHE A 59 -2.15 -5.50 30.82
CA PHE A 59 -1.77 -5.01 29.49
C PHE A 59 -2.02 -3.50 29.29
N PRO A 60 -1.35 -2.84 28.33
CA PRO A 60 -1.64 -1.46 27.97
C PRO A 60 -3.10 -1.32 27.52
N GLN A 61 -3.73 -0.21 27.89
CA GLN A 61 -5.12 0.09 27.53
C GLN A 61 -5.16 1.30 26.60
N ASN A 62 -6.14 1.36 25.72
CA ASN A 62 -6.42 2.57 24.95
C ASN A 62 -6.97 3.66 25.86
N LEU A 63 -6.67 4.93 25.54
CA LEU A 63 -7.21 6.09 26.26
C LEU A 63 -8.12 6.89 25.34
N LEU A 64 -9.33 7.18 25.79
CA LEU A 64 -10.37 7.88 25.03
C LEU A 64 -10.77 9.15 25.74
N ILE A 65 -10.77 10.26 25.01
CA ILE A 65 -11.23 11.56 25.50
C ILE A 65 -12.42 11.97 24.63
N THR A 66 -13.62 11.92 25.20
CA THR A 66 -14.86 12.22 24.49
C THR A 66 -15.35 13.63 24.82
N VAL A 67 -15.43 14.48 23.81
CA VAL A 67 -16.01 15.82 23.88
C VAL A 67 -17.38 15.78 23.22
N SER A 68 -18.43 15.93 24.04
CA SER A 68 -19.82 15.83 23.59
C SER A 68 -20.25 17.05 22.76
N ALA A 69 -21.10 16.83 21.76
CA ALA A 69 -21.74 17.92 21.03
C ALA A 69 -22.76 18.67 21.91
N GLU A 70 -22.70 20.00 21.94
CA GLU A 70 -23.57 20.83 22.81
C GLU A 70 -25.06 20.80 22.38
N ASN A 71 -25.35 20.45 21.11
CA ASN A 71 -26.70 20.57 20.51
C ASN A 71 -27.48 19.24 20.35
N ALA A 72 -27.06 18.15 21.00
CA ALA A 72 -27.74 16.86 20.87
C ALA A 72 -29.22 16.86 21.35
N GLN A 73 -29.60 17.77 22.27
CA GLN A 73 -30.95 17.81 22.85
C GLN A 73 -31.97 18.73 22.16
N ASN A 74 -31.54 19.75 21.40
CA ASN A 74 -32.45 20.73 20.77
C ASN A 74 -32.60 20.57 19.25
N GLN A 75 -31.97 19.56 18.65
CA GLN A 75 -32.03 19.31 17.20
C GLN A 75 -32.66 17.95 16.84
N SER A 76 -33.34 17.31 17.78
CA SER A 76 -33.99 15.99 17.64
C SER A 76 -35.09 15.90 16.57
N GLU A 77 -35.44 16.98 15.87
CA GLU A 77 -36.42 16.97 14.78
C GLU A 77 -35.84 17.04 13.35
N LYS A 78 -34.52 17.20 13.15
CA LYS A 78 -33.92 17.30 11.80
C LYS A 78 -32.57 16.60 11.60
N TRP A 79 -32.32 15.49 12.29
CA TRP A 79 -31.24 14.59 11.88
C TRP A 79 -31.73 13.82 10.66
N TYR A 80 -31.21 14.17 9.48
CA TYR A 80 -31.32 13.28 8.33
C TYR A 80 -30.44 12.06 8.60
N ASP A 81 -30.87 10.88 8.13
CA ASP A 81 -30.27 9.55 8.33
C ASP A 81 -28.79 9.40 7.88
N SER A 82 -28.12 10.49 7.47
CA SER A 82 -26.84 10.48 6.74
C SER A 82 -25.80 11.51 7.21
N SER A 83 -25.94 12.12 8.40
CA SER A 83 -24.98 13.12 8.91
C SER A 83 -23.94 12.51 9.83
N ILE A 84 -22.67 12.91 9.68
CA ILE A 84 -21.57 12.50 10.55
C ILE A 84 -21.82 13.09 11.95
N ASN A 85 -21.90 12.22 12.96
CA ASN A 85 -22.17 12.60 14.35
C ASN A 85 -20.94 12.45 15.25
N MET A 86 -19.92 11.71 14.82
CA MET A 86 -18.71 11.43 15.58
C MET A 86 -17.46 11.57 14.70
N ILE A 87 -16.46 12.31 15.19
CA ILE A 87 -15.16 12.44 14.54
C ILE A 87 -14.06 12.00 15.49
N ILE A 88 -13.26 11.06 15.03
CA ILE A 88 -12.16 10.45 15.77
C ILE A 88 -10.85 11.09 15.32
N PHE A 89 -10.13 11.73 16.25
CA PHE A 89 -8.74 12.14 16.07
C PHE A 89 -7.85 11.08 16.72
N ALA A 90 -7.31 10.19 15.90
CA ALA A 90 -6.57 9.02 16.35
C ALA A 90 -5.06 9.29 16.40
N PHE A 91 -4.51 9.38 17.60
CA PHE A 91 -3.08 9.48 17.87
C PHE A 91 -2.56 8.16 18.47
N THR A 92 -1.25 7.92 18.39
CA THR A 92 -0.63 6.87 19.21
C THR A 92 -0.27 7.42 20.59
N GLN A 93 -0.17 6.56 21.60
CA GLN A 93 0.26 6.97 22.93
C GLN A 93 1.70 7.53 22.91
N GLU A 94 2.58 7.00 22.07
CA GLU A 94 3.95 7.49 21.93
C GLU A 94 3.99 8.90 21.33
N PHE A 95 3.09 9.20 20.39
CA PHE A 95 2.92 10.55 19.86
C PHE A 95 2.46 11.51 20.96
N ALA A 96 1.43 11.10 21.72
CA ALA A 96 0.87 11.89 22.81
C ALA A 96 1.89 12.14 23.94
N GLY A 97 2.66 11.12 24.31
CA GLY A 97 3.69 11.21 25.34
C GLY A 97 4.78 12.22 25.00
N LYS A 98 5.20 12.29 23.73
CA LYS A 98 6.18 13.27 23.26
C LYS A 98 5.61 14.69 23.12
N ASN A 99 4.31 14.83 22.87
CA ASN A 99 3.67 16.09 22.48
C ASN A 99 2.49 16.49 23.39
N LEU A 100 2.60 16.14 24.67
CA LEU A 100 1.48 16.22 25.63
C LEU A 100 0.85 17.62 25.71
N GLU A 101 1.65 18.68 25.80
CA GLU A 101 1.13 20.06 25.90
C GLU A 101 0.37 20.48 24.63
N SER A 102 0.81 20.02 23.45
CA SER A 102 0.10 20.27 22.20
C SER A 102 -1.24 19.52 22.16
N LEU A 103 -1.25 18.26 22.62
CA LEU A 103 -2.46 17.45 22.73
C LEU A 103 -3.47 18.08 23.70
N ILE A 104 -3.04 18.47 24.90
CA ILE A 104 -3.87 19.15 25.90
C ILE A 104 -4.46 20.44 25.29
N SER A 105 -3.62 21.25 24.65
CA SER A 105 -4.06 22.49 24.01
C SER A 105 -5.12 22.26 22.92
N PHE A 106 -5.02 21.16 22.18
CA PHE A 106 -6.01 20.76 21.18
C PHE A 106 -7.30 20.26 21.84
N VAL A 107 -7.22 19.42 22.87
CA VAL A 107 -8.39 18.91 23.62
C VAL A 107 -9.16 20.08 24.26
N SER A 108 -8.48 21.02 24.91
CA SER A 108 -9.10 22.23 25.46
C SER A 108 -9.84 23.02 24.38
N PHE A 109 -9.23 23.18 23.21
CA PHE A 109 -9.88 23.83 22.08
C PHE A 109 -11.14 23.10 21.62
N LEU A 110 -11.13 21.75 21.54
CA LEU A 110 -12.31 20.99 21.14
C LEU A 110 -13.47 21.21 22.13
N SER A 111 -13.17 21.21 23.44
CA SER A 111 -14.14 21.47 24.50
C SER A 111 -14.72 22.90 24.48
N GLU A 112 -13.93 23.88 24.03
CA GLU A 112 -14.35 25.30 23.95
C GLU A 112 -15.04 25.67 22.62
N SER A 113 -14.89 24.87 21.56
CA SER A 113 -15.23 25.27 20.19
C SER A 113 -16.68 25.04 19.76
N ASN A 114 -17.58 24.66 20.67
CA ASN A 114 -19.01 24.40 20.42
C ASN A 114 -19.27 23.65 19.10
N LEU A 115 -18.66 22.48 18.96
CA LEU A 115 -18.73 21.67 17.75
C LEU A 115 -20.13 21.05 17.56
N SER A 116 -20.53 20.88 16.30
CA SER A 116 -21.80 20.27 15.90
C SER A 116 -21.78 18.73 15.91
N TYR A 117 -20.66 18.12 16.29
CA TYR A 117 -20.43 16.68 16.32
C TYR A 117 -19.67 16.31 17.59
N THR A 118 -19.74 15.04 18.00
CA THR A 118 -18.96 14.50 19.11
C THR A 118 -17.52 14.26 18.66
N ALA A 119 -16.55 14.89 19.30
CA ALA A 119 -15.15 14.68 19.00
C ALA A 119 -14.55 13.65 19.97
N VAL A 120 -13.88 12.63 19.44
CA VAL A 120 -13.16 11.64 20.24
C VAL A 120 -11.67 11.77 19.94
N VAL A 121 -10.87 12.12 20.95
CA VAL A 121 -9.41 12.03 20.86
C VAL A 121 -9.01 10.65 21.37
N PHE A 122 -8.59 9.80 20.43
CA PHE A 122 -8.26 8.40 20.68
C PHE A 122 -6.74 8.23 20.74
N LEU A 123 -6.22 7.74 21.87
CA LEU A 123 -4.80 7.46 22.08
C LEU A 123 -4.58 5.95 22.09
N SER A 124 -4.09 5.45 20.97
CA SER A 124 -4.02 4.03 20.71
C SER A 124 -2.76 3.39 21.30
N ALA A 125 -2.94 2.26 21.99
CA ALA A 125 -1.88 1.45 22.55
C ALA A 125 -1.34 0.43 21.52
N ASN A 126 -0.07 0.05 21.63
CA ASN A 126 0.58 -1.03 20.85
C ASN A 126 0.57 -0.85 19.30
N ASP A 127 0.18 0.31 18.76
CA ASP A 127 0.20 0.54 17.30
C ASP A 127 1.54 1.04 16.76
N SER A 128 2.44 1.55 17.62
CA SER A 128 3.74 2.12 17.21
C SER A 128 4.86 1.10 17.13
N PHE A 129 4.60 -0.18 17.42
CA PHE A 129 5.65 -1.11 17.79
C PHE A 129 6.39 -1.76 16.59
N PRO A 130 7.74 -1.79 16.55
CA PRO A 130 8.53 -2.13 15.37
C PRO A 130 9.09 -3.57 15.34
N LEU A 131 8.63 -4.54 16.16
CA LEU A 131 9.01 -5.95 15.95
C LEU A 131 8.34 -6.49 14.68
N THR A 132 8.92 -6.16 13.52
CA THR A 132 8.74 -6.86 12.24
C THR A 132 9.56 -8.15 12.25
N VAL A 133 9.46 -8.94 13.33
CA VAL A 133 9.83 -10.34 13.22
C VAL A 133 8.65 -10.94 12.50
N ASP A 134 8.80 -11.13 11.19
CA ASP A 134 7.89 -11.95 10.40
C ASP A 134 7.92 -13.35 11.01
N PHE A 135 7.09 -13.58 12.02
CA PHE A 135 6.82 -14.94 12.46
C PHE A 135 6.10 -15.60 11.30
N GLU A 136 6.67 -16.69 10.82
CA GLU A 136 6.19 -17.54 9.73
C GLU A 136 4.74 -18.06 9.91
N ASN A 137 4.02 -17.62 10.95
CA ASN A 137 2.77 -18.22 11.41
C ASN A 137 1.59 -17.24 11.64
N ASN A 138 1.58 -16.02 11.09
CA ASN A 138 0.42 -15.09 11.23
C ASN A 138 -0.02 -14.89 12.70
N VAL A 139 0.92 -14.84 13.64
CA VAL A 139 0.58 -14.64 15.06
C VAL A 139 0.05 -13.21 15.24
N PHE A 140 -1.23 -13.11 15.56
CA PHE A 140 -1.93 -11.84 15.71
C PHE A 140 -1.69 -11.27 17.12
N HIS A 141 -1.00 -10.14 17.20
CA HIS A 141 -0.94 -9.35 18.43
C HIS A 141 -1.97 -8.22 18.34
N PRO A 142 -2.91 -8.10 19.30
CA PRO A 142 -3.91 -7.05 19.31
C PRO A 142 -3.27 -5.67 19.35
N THR A 143 -3.63 -4.82 18.40
CA THR A 143 -3.28 -3.40 18.42
C THR A 143 -4.47 -2.55 18.87
N GLY A 144 -4.18 -1.41 19.49
CA GLY A 144 -5.17 -0.51 20.06
C GLY A 144 -6.21 -0.06 19.06
N THR A 145 -5.77 0.40 17.90
CA THR A 145 -6.67 0.86 16.85
C THR A 145 -7.61 -0.26 16.40
N LYS A 146 -7.09 -1.47 16.15
CA LYS A 146 -7.92 -2.58 15.67
C LYS A 146 -8.93 -3.06 16.72
N ALA A 147 -8.52 -3.16 17.99
CA ALA A 147 -9.38 -3.60 19.09
C ALA A 147 -10.55 -2.63 19.36
N TRP A 148 -10.30 -1.31 19.33
CA TRP A 148 -11.36 -0.33 19.56
C TRP A 148 -12.29 -0.20 18.36
N VAL A 149 -11.71 -0.11 17.15
CA VAL A 149 -12.50 0.09 15.93
C VAL A 149 -13.43 -1.09 15.67
N SER A 150 -13.02 -2.32 15.96
CA SER A 150 -13.90 -3.49 15.85
C SER A 150 -15.09 -3.43 16.83
N SER A 151 -14.94 -2.78 17.99
CA SER A 151 -16.00 -2.61 18.99
C SER A 151 -17.05 -1.55 18.61
N LEU A 152 -16.70 -0.59 17.76
CA LEU A 152 -17.64 0.45 17.30
C LEU A 152 -18.70 -0.11 16.36
N GLY A 153 -18.40 -1.24 15.68
CA GLY A 153 -19.26 -1.82 14.66
C GLY A 153 -19.38 -0.95 13.41
N TYR A 154 -20.31 -1.33 12.52
CA TYR A 154 -20.60 -0.59 11.30
C TYR A 154 -21.50 0.62 11.63
N ASP A 155 -20.97 1.85 11.52
CA ASP A 155 -21.74 3.09 11.64
C ASP A 155 -21.27 4.13 10.60
N ASP A 156 -22.14 4.43 9.64
CA ASP A 156 -21.89 5.40 8.56
C ASP A 156 -21.78 6.86 9.06
N ARG A 157 -22.03 7.11 10.35
CA ARG A 157 -21.99 8.44 10.97
C ARG A 157 -20.66 8.76 11.65
N ILE A 158 -19.68 7.87 11.56
CA ILE A 158 -18.36 8.04 12.15
C ILE A 158 -17.35 8.42 11.06
N CYS A 159 -16.41 9.30 11.38
CA CYS A 159 -15.25 9.60 10.54
C CYS A 159 -13.98 9.62 11.39
N ALA A 160 -12.84 9.24 10.82
CA ALA A 160 -11.56 9.21 11.51
C ALA A 160 -10.46 10.00 10.80
N ILE A 161 -9.53 10.55 11.58
CA ILE A 161 -8.30 11.16 11.12
C ILE A 161 -7.16 10.53 11.92
N VAL A 162 -6.32 9.77 11.23
CA VAL A 162 -5.14 9.12 11.81
C VAL A 162 -3.99 10.11 11.79
N ILE A 163 -3.36 10.34 12.93
CA ILE A 163 -2.33 11.36 13.11
C ILE A 163 -1.04 10.69 13.58
N ASP A 164 0.03 10.95 12.83
CA ASP A 164 1.38 10.45 13.09
C ASP A 164 2.41 11.59 13.05
N SER A 165 3.57 11.38 13.67
CA SER A 165 4.72 12.28 13.56
C SER A 165 5.61 11.89 12.37
N GLY A 166 6.13 12.87 11.64
CA GLY A 166 7.12 12.64 10.59
C GLY A 166 7.97 13.87 10.26
N ALA A 167 9.00 13.68 9.43
CA ALA A 167 9.93 14.74 9.05
C ALA A 167 9.27 15.86 8.23
N GLU A 168 8.20 15.52 7.50
CA GLU A 168 7.45 16.42 6.62
C GLU A 168 5.96 16.37 6.91
N ARG A 169 5.28 17.51 6.68
CA ARG A 169 3.83 17.59 6.74
C ARG A 169 3.24 16.90 5.53
N ALA A 170 2.51 15.83 5.76
CA ALA A 170 1.91 15.06 4.68
C ALA A 170 0.46 14.69 4.95
N VAL A 171 -0.30 14.53 3.88
CA VAL A 171 -1.65 13.96 3.91
C VAL A 171 -1.61 12.63 3.19
N ILE A 172 -2.11 11.60 3.87
CA ILE A 172 -2.19 10.23 3.39
C ILE A 172 -3.66 9.95 3.03
N PRO A 173 -4.04 10.06 1.75
CA PRO A 173 -5.44 9.94 1.36
C PRO A 173 -5.97 8.51 1.34
N GLY A 174 -5.17 7.47 1.60
CA GLY A 174 -5.65 6.09 1.57
C GLY A 174 -4.63 5.07 2.04
N THR A 175 -5.00 3.79 2.01
CA THR A 175 -4.12 2.66 2.25
C THR A 175 -4.65 1.43 1.50
N ASN A 176 -3.73 0.58 1.03
CA ASN A 176 -3.99 -0.79 0.55
C ASN A 176 -5.37 -1.06 -0.11
N GLY A 177 -5.65 -0.44 -1.26
CA GLY A 177 -6.87 -0.67 -2.05
C GLY A 177 -8.04 0.25 -1.75
N THR A 178 -7.98 1.03 -0.67
CA THR A 178 -9.03 1.97 -0.27
C THR A 178 -8.51 3.39 -0.10
N VAL A 179 -9.39 4.36 -0.37
CA VAL A 179 -9.09 5.79 -0.33
C VAL A 179 -10.17 6.48 0.49
N ALA A 180 -9.75 7.46 1.29
CA ALA A 180 -10.58 8.40 2.01
C ALA A 180 -11.54 9.11 1.04
N PRO A 181 -12.71 9.59 1.50
CA PRO A 181 -13.56 10.41 0.65
C PRO A 181 -12.89 11.73 0.27
N LEU A 182 -13.18 12.22 -0.95
CA LEU A 182 -12.70 13.50 -1.48
C LEU A 182 -12.89 14.66 -0.50
N TRP A 183 -14.07 14.79 0.10
CA TRP A 183 -14.41 15.90 0.99
C TRP A 183 -13.48 15.95 2.21
N LEU A 184 -13.10 14.80 2.78
CA LEU A 184 -12.25 14.71 3.97
C LEU A 184 -10.82 15.15 3.63
N VAL A 185 -10.25 14.58 2.57
CA VAL A 185 -8.89 14.91 2.13
C VAL A 185 -8.80 16.36 1.67
N ARG A 186 -9.83 16.87 0.98
CA ARG A 186 -9.92 18.27 0.58
C ARG A 186 -9.98 19.19 1.79
N THR A 187 -10.77 18.87 2.81
CA THR A 187 -10.89 19.67 4.04
C THR A 187 -9.55 19.75 4.77
N ILE A 188 -8.85 18.63 4.91
CA ILE A 188 -7.51 18.59 5.50
C ILE A 188 -6.52 19.44 4.68
N CYS A 189 -6.46 19.24 3.36
CA CYS A 189 -5.58 20.03 2.49
C CYS A 189 -5.87 21.54 2.55
N ASN A 190 -7.14 21.92 2.56
CA ASN A 190 -7.56 23.31 2.68
C ASN A 190 -7.11 23.90 4.02
N SER A 191 -7.18 23.13 5.11
CA SER A 191 -6.76 23.58 6.44
C SER A 191 -5.25 23.90 6.49
N PHE A 192 -4.41 23.09 5.85
CA PHE A 192 -3.00 23.47 5.68
C PHE A 192 -2.83 24.75 4.88
N THR A 193 -3.57 24.87 3.77
CA THR A 193 -3.45 26.00 2.84
C THR A 193 -3.88 27.32 3.49
N SER A 194 -4.94 27.29 4.30
CA SER A 194 -5.41 28.41 5.14
C SER A 194 -4.36 28.87 6.15
N ASN A 195 -3.57 27.92 6.68
CA ASN A 195 -2.47 28.19 7.61
C ASN A 195 -1.13 28.51 6.91
N GLY A 196 -1.15 28.77 5.59
CA GLY A 196 0.04 29.18 4.83
C GLY A 196 1.00 28.05 4.47
N GLU A 197 0.61 26.81 4.74
CA GLU A 197 1.38 25.61 4.43
C GLU A 197 0.81 24.87 3.24
N ASN A 198 1.60 23.97 2.68
CA ASN A 198 1.15 23.20 1.53
C ASN A 198 1.62 21.75 1.66
N PRO A 199 0.78 20.86 2.18
CA PRO A 199 1.21 19.54 2.61
C PRO A 199 1.66 18.75 1.39
N GLN A 200 2.61 17.85 1.62
CA GLN A 200 2.88 16.83 0.63
C GLN A 200 1.72 15.84 0.61
N LEU A 201 1.19 15.56 -0.56
CA LEU A 201 0.29 14.42 -0.72
C LEU A 201 1.20 13.24 -1.00
N SER A 202 1.21 12.25 -0.10
CA SER A 202 2.22 11.19 -0.10
C SER A 202 2.36 10.55 -1.48
N TYR A 203 1.26 10.42 -2.24
CA TYR A 203 1.30 10.04 -3.65
C TYR A 203 0.51 11.03 -4.52
N THR A 204 1.05 11.38 -5.69
CA THR A 204 0.41 12.32 -6.64
C THR A 204 -0.84 11.73 -7.31
N PHE A 205 -0.99 10.41 -7.33
CA PHE A 205 -2.13 9.73 -7.95
C PHE A 205 -2.82 8.82 -6.93
N PRO A 206 -4.07 9.12 -6.52
CA PRO A 206 -4.90 8.24 -5.69
C PRO A 206 -5.04 6.81 -6.25
N LEU A 207 -4.90 6.66 -7.56
CA LEU A 207 -4.80 5.37 -8.26
C LEU A 207 -3.82 4.39 -7.60
N LEU A 208 -2.69 4.88 -7.08
CA LEU A 208 -1.68 4.00 -6.47
C LEU A 208 -2.21 3.31 -5.20
N TYR A 209 -2.99 4.04 -4.39
CA TYR A 209 -3.67 3.47 -3.23
C TYR A 209 -4.72 2.45 -3.66
N GLN A 210 -5.58 2.80 -4.63
CA GLN A 210 -6.65 1.93 -5.13
C GLN A 210 -6.13 0.63 -5.74
N LEU A 211 -4.96 0.68 -6.39
CA LEU A 211 -4.31 -0.50 -6.97
C LEU A 211 -3.49 -1.31 -5.95
N GLY A 212 -3.40 -0.88 -4.69
CA GLY A 212 -2.68 -1.59 -3.63
C GLY A 212 -1.14 -1.51 -3.75
N PHE A 213 -0.61 -0.53 -4.51
CA PHE A 213 0.84 -0.38 -4.72
C PHE A 213 1.54 0.36 -3.58
N THR A 214 0.81 0.83 -2.58
CA THR A 214 1.34 1.69 -1.50
C THR A 214 1.68 0.88 -0.27
N LYS A 215 2.62 1.37 0.56
CA LYS A 215 2.85 0.78 1.89
C LYS A 215 1.54 0.75 2.68
N LYS A 216 1.26 -0.41 3.27
CA LYS A 216 0.08 -0.65 4.12
C LYS A 216 0.25 0.10 5.45
N ASP A 217 -0.67 1.01 5.71
CA ASP A 217 -0.89 1.63 7.02
C ASP A 217 -1.93 0.80 7.77
N THR A 218 -1.51 0.11 8.83
CA THR A 218 -2.34 -0.82 9.61
C THR A 218 -3.45 -0.12 10.39
N ARG A 219 -3.19 1.11 10.86
CA ARG A 219 -4.18 1.90 11.62
C ARG A 219 -5.30 2.35 10.70
N MET A 220 -4.96 2.93 9.55
CA MET A 220 -5.95 3.34 8.55
C MET A 220 -6.75 2.14 8.01
N GLU A 221 -6.10 1.00 7.82
CA GLU A 221 -6.78 -0.21 7.33
C GLU A 221 -7.83 -0.72 8.32
N ALA A 222 -7.55 -0.68 9.63
CA ALA A 222 -8.52 -1.07 10.66
C ALA A 222 -9.83 -0.27 10.57
N PHE A 223 -9.76 1.04 10.26
CA PHE A 223 -10.95 1.87 10.02
C PHE A 223 -11.66 1.50 8.71
N PHE A 224 -10.92 1.28 7.62
CA PHE A 224 -11.52 0.89 6.34
C PHE A 224 -12.18 -0.49 6.40
N GLU A 225 -11.65 -1.45 7.18
CA GLU A 225 -12.25 -2.77 7.39
C GLU A 225 -13.66 -2.67 8.01
N GLN A 226 -13.91 -1.65 8.84
CA GLN A 226 -15.22 -1.36 9.42
C GLN A 226 -16.06 -0.36 8.60
N ASN A 227 -15.62 -0.03 7.37
CA ASN A 227 -16.23 1.00 6.52
C ASN A 227 -16.33 2.40 7.16
N ILE A 228 -15.39 2.73 8.06
CA ILE A 228 -15.29 4.09 8.60
C ILE A 228 -14.39 4.92 7.65
N PRO A 229 -14.85 6.07 7.12
CA PRO A 229 -14.00 6.95 6.33
C PRO A 229 -12.84 7.50 7.15
N VAL A 230 -11.62 7.27 6.68
CA VAL A 230 -10.39 7.69 7.36
C VAL A 230 -9.41 8.35 6.42
N ALA A 231 -8.73 9.41 6.88
CA ALA A 231 -7.56 9.99 6.22
C ALA A 231 -6.39 10.09 7.19
N GLY A 232 -5.16 9.89 6.69
CA GLY A 232 -3.95 10.01 7.49
C GLY A 232 -3.31 11.39 7.39
N LEU A 233 -2.64 11.80 8.46
CA LEU A 233 -2.01 13.10 8.64
C LEU A 233 -0.64 12.90 9.29
N THR A 234 0.40 13.41 8.65
CA THR A 234 1.75 13.43 9.21
C THR A 234 2.12 14.86 9.62
N LEU A 235 2.55 15.04 10.87
CA LEU A 235 2.85 16.33 11.49
C LEU A 235 4.32 16.40 11.95
N LYS A 236 4.89 17.62 11.99
CA LYS A 236 6.25 17.89 12.51
C LYS A 236 6.28 18.19 14.01
N THR A 237 5.10 18.29 14.62
CA THR A 237 4.81 18.59 16.03
C THR A 237 5.25 19.98 16.50
N ASP A 238 5.04 21.00 15.67
CA ASP A 238 5.25 22.41 16.07
C ASP A 238 3.92 23.15 16.37
N TYR A 239 4.02 24.45 16.69
CA TYR A 239 2.85 25.29 16.98
C TYR A 239 1.87 25.36 15.79
N LEU A 240 2.39 25.34 14.57
CA LEU A 240 1.59 25.44 13.36
C LEU A 240 0.71 24.21 13.16
N ASP A 241 1.22 23.04 13.53
CA ASP A 241 0.46 21.79 13.46
C ASP A 241 -0.77 21.81 14.38
N ASN A 242 -0.67 22.45 15.54
CA ASN A 242 -1.82 22.65 16.42
C ASN A 242 -2.87 23.58 15.78
N LEU A 243 -2.45 24.66 15.13
CA LEU A 243 -3.37 25.53 14.37
C LEU A 243 -4.07 24.77 13.23
N ILE A 244 -3.35 23.92 12.52
CA ILE A 244 -3.90 23.08 11.45
C ILE A 244 -4.94 22.11 12.00
N LEU A 245 -4.66 21.41 13.12
CA LEU A 245 -5.61 20.50 13.75
C LEU A 245 -6.90 21.21 14.20
N ARG A 246 -6.77 22.42 14.75
CA ARG A 246 -7.91 23.27 15.13
C ARG A 246 -8.76 23.68 13.93
N ASP A 247 -8.10 24.06 12.83
CA ASP A 247 -8.77 24.47 11.59
C ASP A 247 -9.49 23.28 10.95
N ILE A 248 -8.88 22.08 10.97
CA ILE A 248 -9.51 20.83 10.55
C ILE A 248 -10.79 20.58 11.35
N ALA A 249 -10.73 20.62 12.69
CA ALA A 249 -11.89 20.38 13.54
C ALA A 249 -13.03 21.39 13.27
N LYS A 250 -12.72 22.66 12.98
CA LYS A 250 -13.75 23.66 12.64
C LYS A 250 -14.30 23.53 11.22
N SER A 251 -13.48 23.04 10.29
CA SER A 251 -13.81 23.03 8.86
C SER A 251 -14.54 21.79 8.39
N ILE A 252 -14.56 20.71 9.19
CA ILE A 252 -15.33 19.51 8.84
C ILE A 252 -16.83 19.82 8.98
N ASP A 253 -17.54 19.73 7.86
CA ASP A 253 -18.99 19.87 7.83
C ASP A 253 -19.65 18.49 8.07
N PRO A 254 -20.41 18.31 9.17
CA PRO A 254 -21.10 17.04 9.45
C PRO A 254 -22.30 16.78 8.54
N LEU A 255 -22.79 17.80 7.81
CA LEU A 255 -23.93 17.70 6.89
C LEU A 255 -23.51 17.29 5.47
N VAL A 256 -22.26 16.89 5.26
CA VAL A 256 -21.75 16.50 3.94
C VAL A 256 -22.54 15.30 3.42
N LYS A 257 -23.44 15.59 2.46
CA LYS A 257 -24.18 14.61 1.66
C LYS A 257 -23.39 14.11 0.45
N GLU A 258 -22.13 14.53 0.31
CA GLU A 258 -21.32 14.04 -0.81
C GLU A 258 -21.15 12.53 -0.61
N ASN A 259 -21.71 11.76 -1.55
CA ASN A 259 -21.42 10.35 -1.72
C ASN A 259 -19.91 10.15 -1.56
N TRP A 260 -19.53 9.01 -0.98
CA TRP A 260 -18.15 8.59 -0.76
C TRP A 260 -17.39 8.54 -2.10
N ASP A 261 -16.99 9.70 -2.63
CA ASP A 261 -16.25 9.83 -3.87
C ASP A 261 -14.83 9.36 -3.55
N ARG A 262 -14.60 8.09 -3.85
CA ARG A 262 -13.31 7.41 -3.72
C ARG A 262 -12.52 7.48 -5.02
N HIS A 263 -13.14 7.86 -6.13
CA HIS A 263 -12.53 7.89 -7.47
C HIS A 263 -12.19 9.31 -7.91
N TYR A 264 -11.67 10.14 -7.00
CA TYR A 264 -11.14 11.44 -7.34
C TYR A 264 -9.64 11.38 -7.69
N ALA A 265 -9.16 12.41 -8.38
CA ALA A 265 -7.75 12.71 -8.50
C ALA A 265 -7.51 14.17 -8.17
N PHE A 266 -6.23 14.45 -7.94
CA PHE A 266 -5.77 15.79 -7.74
C PHE A 266 -4.45 16.00 -8.46
N PHE A 267 -4.19 17.26 -8.78
CA PHE A 267 -2.90 17.70 -9.24
C PHE A 267 -2.59 19.06 -8.62
N LYS A 268 -1.31 19.26 -8.33
CA LYS A 268 -0.83 20.42 -7.61
C LYS A 268 -0.18 21.38 -8.59
N VAL A 269 -0.63 22.63 -8.62
CA VAL A 269 -0.03 23.69 -9.42
C VAL A 269 0.34 24.85 -8.48
N GLY A 270 1.62 24.93 -8.15
CA GLY A 270 2.11 25.89 -7.15
C GLY A 270 1.54 25.59 -5.76
N ARG A 271 0.79 26.57 -5.20
CA ARG A 271 0.15 26.46 -3.87
C ARG A 271 -1.26 25.89 -3.88
N HIS A 272 -1.85 25.70 -5.06
CA HIS A 272 -3.23 25.24 -5.17
C HIS A 272 -3.29 23.78 -5.60
N THR A 273 -4.19 23.04 -4.96
CA THR A 273 -4.54 21.67 -5.31
C THR A 273 -5.86 21.69 -6.06
N TYR A 274 -5.84 21.22 -7.31
CA TYR A 274 -7.04 21.07 -8.13
C TYR A 274 -7.55 19.65 -7.97
N TRP A 275 -8.87 19.52 -7.84
CA TRP A 275 -9.54 18.25 -7.59
C TRP A 275 -10.49 17.95 -8.74
N ILE A 276 -10.45 16.72 -9.24
CA ILE A 276 -11.41 16.20 -10.22
C ILE A 276 -12.09 15.01 -9.55
N GLY A 277 -13.38 15.16 -9.24
CA GLY A 277 -14.20 14.08 -8.67
C GLY A 277 -14.70 13.10 -9.72
N GLU A 278 -15.29 12.01 -9.26
CA GLU A 278 -15.78 10.91 -10.12
C GLU A 278 -16.81 11.40 -11.14
N ALA A 279 -17.76 12.24 -10.72
CA ALA A 279 -18.81 12.75 -11.61
C ALA A 279 -18.24 13.52 -12.81
N VAL A 280 -17.15 14.28 -12.59
CA VAL A 280 -16.48 15.02 -13.66
C VAL A 280 -15.75 14.06 -14.60
N SER A 281 -15.08 13.04 -14.05
CA SER A 281 -14.44 11.99 -14.84
C SER A 281 -15.46 11.21 -15.68
N ILE A 282 -16.64 10.88 -15.14
CA ILE A 282 -17.72 10.24 -15.91
C ILE A 282 -18.16 11.11 -17.10
N VAL A 283 -18.28 12.43 -16.91
CA VAL A 283 -18.59 13.35 -18.02
C VAL A 283 -17.48 13.32 -19.09
N PHE A 284 -16.21 13.35 -18.68
CA PHE A 284 -15.09 13.23 -19.62
C PHE A 284 -15.06 11.89 -20.34
N PHE A 285 -15.33 10.78 -19.64
CA PHE A 285 -15.48 9.45 -20.23
C PHE A 285 -16.51 9.45 -21.36
N PHE A 286 -17.69 10.03 -21.14
CA PHE A 286 -18.71 10.13 -22.18
C PHE A 286 -18.25 11.00 -23.36
N LEU A 287 -17.64 12.16 -23.09
CA LEU A 287 -17.13 13.04 -24.14
C LEU A 287 -16.03 12.38 -24.98
N PHE A 288 -15.08 11.70 -24.33
CA PHE A 288 -14.01 10.94 -24.99
C PHE A 288 -14.57 9.77 -25.79
N SER A 289 -15.52 9.03 -25.23
CA SER A 289 -16.19 7.92 -25.91
C SER A 289 -16.94 8.39 -27.16
N ILE A 290 -17.72 9.47 -27.05
CA ILE A 290 -18.41 10.07 -28.20
C ILE A 290 -17.40 10.53 -29.25
N PHE A 291 -16.32 11.20 -28.84
CA PHE A 291 -15.27 11.65 -29.75
C PHE A 291 -14.63 10.47 -30.50
N ILE A 292 -14.26 9.39 -29.80
CA ILE A 292 -13.66 8.18 -30.39
C ILE A 292 -14.65 7.53 -31.37
N LEU A 293 -15.90 7.34 -30.96
CA LEU A 293 -16.93 6.72 -31.80
C LEU A 293 -17.22 7.56 -33.05
N LEU A 294 -17.33 8.88 -32.91
CA LEU A 294 -17.48 9.78 -34.06
C LEU A 294 -16.25 9.73 -34.96
N ALA A 295 -15.04 9.75 -34.41
CA ALA A 295 -13.80 9.68 -35.18
C ALA A 295 -13.70 8.38 -36.00
N ILE A 296 -14.09 7.24 -35.42
CA ILE A 296 -14.13 5.95 -36.12
C ILE A 296 -15.25 5.95 -37.18
N THR A 297 -16.45 6.38 -36.82
CA THR A 297 -17.64 6.36 -37.68
C THR A 297 -17.50 7.29 -38.89
N PHE A 298 -17.04 8.53 -38.72
CA PHE A 298 -16.79 9.44 -39.84
C PHE A 298 -15.70 8.91 -40.79
N LYS A 299 -14.71 8.20 -40.23
CA LYS A 299 -13.66 7.54 -41.03
C LYS A 299 -14.21 6.36 -41.82
N ALA A 300 -15.12 5.58 -41.25
CA ALA A 300 -15.80 4.46 -41.90
C ALA A 300 -16.83 4.91 -42.97
N LEU A 301 -17.57 5.99 -42.71
CA LEU A 301 -18.65 6.50 -43.59
C LEU A 301 -18.13 7.30 -44.80
N SER A 302 -16.88 7.77 -44.77
CA SER A 302 -16.31 8.48 -45.91
C SER A 302 -16.07 7.50 -47.08
N ARG A 303 -17.00 7.44 -48.04
CA ARG A 303 -16.92 6.63 -49.28
C ARG A 303 -15.90 7.19 -50.30
N SER A 304 -14.67 7.39 -49.89
CA SER A 304 -13.56 7.62 -50.82
C SER A 304 -13.02 6.29 -51.34
N ASP A 305 -12.60 6.20 -52.60
CA ASP A 305 -11.88 5.02 -53.15
C ASP A 305 -10.68 4.63 -52.26
N ARG A 306 -10.06 5.63 -51.60
CA ARG A 306 -8.98 5.44 -50.63
C ARG A 306 -9.40 4.65 -49.39
N ASN A 307 -10.67 4.75 -48.98
CA ASN A 307 -11.22 4.09 -47.80
C ASN A 307 -11.76 2.69 -48.13
N VAL A 308 -12.28 2.48 -49.34
CA VAL A 308 -12.64 1.14 -49.84
C VAL A 308 -11.39 0.26 -49.95
N GLY A 309 -10.29 0.79 -50.49
CA GLY A 309 -9.00 0.10 -50.52
C GLY A 309 -8.45 -0.19 -49.12
N ALA A 310 -8.56 0.77 -48.19
CA ALA A 310 -8.12 0.57 -46.82
C ALA A 310 -8.96 -0.50 -46.09
N ALA A 311 -10.28 -0.53 -46.28
CA ALA A 311 -11.16 -1.54 -45.69
C ALA A 311 -10.82 -2.95 -46.18
N ARG A 312 -10.50 -3.10 -47.47
CA ARG A 312 -10.02 -4.36 -48.04
C ARG A 312 -8.68 -4.80 -47.41
N ASP A 313 -7.72 -3.89 -47.29
CA ASP A 313 -6.43 -4.19 -46.66
C ASP A 313 -6.61 -4.65 -45.20
N ILE A 314 -7.45 -3.94 -44.42
CA ILE A 314 -7.76 -4.28 -43.03
C ILE A 314 -8.40 -5.67 -42.93
N LEU A 315 -9.37 -5.96 -43.79
CA LEU A 315 -10.03 -7.27 -43.84
C LEU A 315 -9.07 -8.41 -44.22
N HIS A 316 -7.99 -8.12 -44.94
CA HIS A 316 -6.97 -9.14 -45.24
C HIS A 316 -5.93 -9.31 -44.13
N THR A 317 -5.84 -8.38 -43.18
CA THR A 317 -4.85 -8.36 -42.11
C THR A 317 -5.43 -8.41 -40.69
N TRP A 318 -6.75 -8.56 -40.54
CA TRP A 318 -7.46 -8.52 -39.25
C TRP A 318 -6.91 -9.52 -38.22
N TYR A 319 -6.50 -10.72 -38.66
CA TYR A 319 -5.97 -11.79 -37.80
C TYR A 319 -4.67 -11.37 -37.09
N PHE A 320 -4.03 -10.30 -37.55
CA PHE A 320 -2.79 -9.80 -36.97
C PHE A 320 -2.99 -9.20 -35.57
N ILE A 321 -4.18 -8.66 -35.28
CA ILE A 321 -4.51 -8.18 -33.93
C ILE A 321 -4.47 -9.34 -32.92
N PRO A 322 -5.33 -10.37 -33.03
CA PRO A 322 -5.34 -11.48 -32.07
C PRO A 322 -4.02 -12.26 -32.09
N PHE A 323 -3.36 -12.39 -33.24
CA PHE A 323 -2.05 -13.06 -33.31
C PHE A 323 -0.98 -12.33 -32.48
N THR A 324 -0.82 -11.01 -32.66
CA THR A 324 0.18 -10.24 -31.92
C THR A 324 -0.13 -10.24 -30.42
N LEU A 325 -1.39 -10.07 -30.03
CA LEU A 325 -1.80 -10.15 -28.61
C LEU A 325 -1.51 -11.52 -28.00
N PHE A 326 -1.78 -12.61 -28.72
CA PHE A 326 -1.46 -13.95 -28.28
C PHE A 326 0.05 -14.14 -28.12
N LEU A 327 0.83 -13.77 -29.14
CA LEU A 327 2.28 -13.90 -29.14
C LEU A 327 2.92 -13.12 -27.99
N THR A 328 2.54 -11.85 -27.80
CA THR A 328 3.07 -11.04 -26.70
C THR A 328 2.69 -11.62 -25.34
N THR A 329 1.45 -12.08 -25.17
CA THR A 329 0.98 -12.66 -23.90
C THR A 329 1.76 -13.92 -23.55
N VAL A 330 1.95 -14.81 -24.53
CA VAL A 330 2.71 -16.07 -24.35
C VAL A 330 4.17 -15.75 -24.03
N VAL A 331 4.81 -14.85 -24.76
CA VAL A 331 6.22 -14.49 -24.50
C VAL A 331 6.38 -13.85 -23.12
N LEU A 332 5.51 -12.91 -22.74
CA LEU A 332 5.52 -12.32 -21.39
C LEU A 332 5.40 -13.38 -20.30
N HIS A 333 4.53 -14.37 -20.49
CA HIS A 333 4.32 -15.45 -19.52
C HIS A 333 5.49 -16.44 -19.47
N LEU A 334 6.06 -16.81 -20.62
CA LEU A 334 7.23 -17.69 -20.69
C LEU A 334 8.48 -17.03 -20.09
N THR A 335 8.74 -15.76 -20.37
CA THR A 335 9.86 -15.02 -19.77
C THR A 335 9.72 -14.95 -18.25
N GLN A 336 8.50 -14.77 -17.74
CA GLN A 336 8.25 -14.81 -16.30
C GLN A 336 8.59 -16.17 -15.67
N GLY A 337 8.23 -17.27 -16.33
CA GLY A 337 8.59 -18.62 -15.86
C GLY A 337 10.10 -18.87 -15.88
N LEU A 338 10.77 -18.48 -16.97
CA LEU A 338 12.21 -18.67 -17.18
C LEU A 338 13.07 -17.88 -16.17
N PHE A 339 12.62 -16.70 -15.76
CA PHE A 339 13.34 -15.79 -14.86
C PHE A 339 12.63 -15.62 -13.52
N SER A 340 11.89 -16.63 -13.07
CA SER A 340 11.11 -16.58 -11.83
C SER A 340 11.94 -16.27 -10.59
N SER A 341 13.22 -16.67 -10.55
CA SER A 341 14.16 -16.35 -9.46
C SER A 341 14.42 -14.84 -9.32
N LEU A 342 14.33 -14.06 -10.40
CA LEU A 342 14.50 -12.61 -10.34
C LEU A 342 13.28 -11.90 -9.74
N ALA A 343 12.15 -12.59 -9.56
CA ALA A 343 10.96 -11.98 -8.97
C ALA A 343 11.23 -11.48 -7.55
N THR A 344 12.01 -12.23 -6.75
CA THR A 344 12.38 -11.86 -5.38
C THR A 344 13.65 -11.01 -5.34
N GLU A 345 14.66 -11.33 -6.16
CA GLU A 345 15.96 -10.64 -6.13
C GLU A 345 15.93 -9.24 -6.76
N ASN A 346 15.27 -9.10 -7.92
CA ASN A 346 15.19 -7.82 -8.64
C ASN A 346 13.93 -7.76 -9.54
N PRO A 347 12.76 -7.46 -8.94
CA PRO A 347 11.49 -7.43 -9.66
C PRO A 347 11.49 -6.50 -10.89
N LEU A 348 12.20 -5.36 -10.82
CA LEU A 348 12.27 -4.39 -11.92
C LEU A 348 13.05 -4.92 -13.12
N LEU A 349 14.11 -5.69 -12.87
CA LEU A 349 14.84 -6.37 -13.92
C LEU A 349 13.96 -7.41 -14.61
N LEU A 350 13.15 -8.16 -13.85
CA LEU A 350 12.20 -9.12 -14.40
C LEU A 350 11.18 -8.46 -15.34
N VAL A 351 10.56 -7.35 -14.93
CA VAL A 351 9.65 -6.58 -15.82
C VAL A 351 10.39 -6.13 -17.07
N SER A 352 11.58 -5.57 -16.93
CA SER A 352 12.38 -5.07 -18.05
C SER A 352 12.70 -6.19 -19.05
N LEU A 353 13.06 -7.38 -18.57
CA LEU A 353 13.30 -8.56 -19.39
C LEU A 353 12.01 -9.02 -20.09
N LYS A 354 10.87 -9.12 -19.38
CA LYS A 354 9.57 -9.46 -19.97
C LYS A 354 9.25 -8.55 -21.16
N MET A 355 9.39 -7.24 -20.97
CA MET A 355 9.15 -6.24 -22.01
C MET A 355 10.12 -6.39 -23.18
N LEU A 356 11.41 -6.59 -22.90
CA LEU A 356 12.44 -6.77 -23.92
C LEU A 356 12.16 -8.01 -24.79
N PHE A 357 11.91 -9.17 -24.19
CA PHE A 357 11.62 -10.40 -24.92
C PHE A 357 10.33 -10.29 -25.74
N ALA A 358 9.27 -9.69 -25.19
CA ALA A 358 8.01 -9.48 -25.90
C ALA A 358 8.20 -8.60 -27.14
N VAL A 359 8.92 -7.49 -27.01
CA VAL A 359 9.20 -6.60 -28.16
C VAL A 359 10.10 -7.30 -29.18
N LEU A 360 11.14 -8.02 -28.76
CA LEU A 360 12.04 -8.75 -29.67
C LEU A 360 11.28 -9.81 -30.47
N ALA A 361 10.41 -10.58 -29.84
CA ALA A 361 9.61 -11.61 -30.51
C ALA A 361 8.72 -11.02 -31.60
N VAL A 362 8.00 -9.93 -31.29
CA VAL A 362 7.15 -9.23 -32.26
C VAL A 362 7.97 -8.55 -33.34
N PHE A 363 9.13 -8.00 -33.00
CA PHE A 363 10.05 -7.37 -33.95
C PHE A 363 10.55 -8.36 -35.00
N ILE A 364 10.90 -9.59 -34.60
CA ILE A 364 11.27 -10.68 -35.53
C ILE A 364 10.11 -10.96 -36.48
N VAL A 365 8.87 -11.05 -35.98
CA VAL A 365 7.68 -11.24 -36.82
C VAL A 365 7.52 -10.09 -37.82
N PHE A 366 7.69 -8.83 -37.40
CA PHE A 366 7.62 -7.69 -38.31
C PHE A 366 8.68 -7.76 -39.40
N ILE A 367 9.93 -8.08 -39.07
CA ILE A 367 11.00 -8.25 -40.07
C ILE A 367 10.65 -9.36 -41.05
N LEU A 368 10.21 -10.52 -40.58
CA LEU A 368 9.84 -11.64 -41.45
C LEU A 368 8.69 -11.26 -42.38
N ARG A 369 7.66 -10.60 -41.84
CA ARG A 369 6.50 -10.14 -42.62
C ARG A 369 6.90 -9.13 -43.70
N ILE A 370 7.73 -8.14 -43.34
CA ILE A 370 8.19 -7.10 -44.26
C ILE A 370 9.14 -7.66 -45.32
N SER A 371 10.12 -8.48 -44.92
CA SER A 371 11.10 -9.07 -45.85
C SER A 371 10.45 -10.04 -46.85
N LEU A 372 9.42 -10.79 -46.43
CA LEU A 372 8.67 -11.68 -47.30
C LEU A 372 7.54 -10.96 -48.08
N ASN A 373 7.41 -9.64 -47.95
CA ASN A 373 6.32 -8.84 -48.52
C ASN A 373 4.92 -9.41 -48.22
N PHE A 374 4.75 -10.06 -47.05
CA PHE A 374 3.54 -10.78 -46.72
C PHE A 374 2.45 -9.83 -46.22
N ARG A 375 1.59 -9.39 -47.15
CA ARG A 375 0.38 -8.58 -46.89
C ARG A 375 0.66 -7.34 -46.04
N VAL A 376 1.77 -6.64 -46.29
CA VAL A 376 2.17 -5.44 -45.54
C VAL A 376 1.47 -4.21 -46.11
N SER A 377 0.74 -3.48 -45.27
CA SER A 377 0.11 -2.21 -45.65
C SER A 377 0.30 -1.18 -44.53
N PHE A 378 0.92 -0.04 -44.87
CA PHE A 378 1.12 1.08 -43.95
C PHE A 378 -0.21 1.62 -43.40
N LYS A 379 -1.26 1.62 -44.24
CA LYS A 379 -2.60 2.06 -43.84
C LYS A 379 -3.23 1.08 -42.86
N ALA A 380 -3.23 -0.22 -43.18
CA ALA A 380 -3.83 -1.24 -42.31
C ALA A 380 -3.18 -1.27 -40.92
N SER A 381 -1.85 -1.16 -40.86
CA SER A 381 -1.08 -1.06 -39.61
C SER A 381 -1.53 0.15 -38.76
N GLY A 382 -1.73 1.32 -39.40
CA GLY A 382 -2.26 2.51 -38.73
C GLY A 382 -3.70 2.35 -38.20
N TYR A 383 -4.56 1.62 -38.93
CA TYR A 383 -5.93 1.32 -38.47
C TYR A 383 -5.96 0.33 -37.30
N HIS A 384 -5.15 -0.74 -37.33
CA HIS A 384 -5.07 -1.67 -36.21
C HIS A 384 -4.60 -0.97 -34.93
N MET A 385 -3.58 -0.11 -35.04
CA MET A 385 -3.08 0.71 -33.94
C MET A 385 -4.19 1.62 -33.38
N LEU A 386 -4.91 2.32 -34.26
CA LEU A 386 -6.00 3.22 -33.86
C LEU A 386 -7.16 2.47 -33.18
N LEU A 387 -7.55 1.31 -33.72
CA LEU A 387 -8.62 0.48 -33.17
C LEU A 387 -8.25 -0.04 -31.77
N MET A 388 -7.04 -0.57 -31.60
CA MET A 388 -6.60 -1.07 -30.30
C MET A 388 -6.39 0.04 -29.28
N SER A 389 -5.88 1.21 -29.70
CA SER A 389 -5.80 2.37 -28.79
C SER A 389 -7.18 2.86 -28.35
N ALA A 390 -8.18 2.86 -29.25
CA ALA A 390 -9.56 3.14 -28.88
C ALA A 390 -10.11 2.11 -27.87
N LEU A 391 -9.88 0.81 -28.12
CA LEU A 391 -10.28 -0.25 -27.18
C LEU A 391 -9.58 -0.12 -25.83
N ASN A 392 -8.30 0.25 -25.80
CA ASN A 392 -7.55 0.47 -24.56
C ASN A 392 -8.20 1.55 -23.69
N VAL A 393 -8.73 2.64 -24.27
CA VAL A 393 -9.49 3.63 -23.49
C VAL A 393 -10.59 2.95 -22.69
N PHE A 394 -11.43 2.12 -23.32
CA PHE A 394 -12.51 1.42 -22.62
C PHE A 394 -12.02 0.34 -21.64
N ILE A 395 -11.05 -0.49 -22.06
CA ILE A 395 -10.51 -1.59 -21.25
C ILE A 395 -9.88 -1.06 -19.96
N PHE A 396 -9.05 -0.01 -20.05
CA PHE A 396 -8.36 0.51 -18.88
C PHE A 396 -9.27 1.41 -18.03
N SER A 397 -10.27 2.08 -18.62
CA SER A 397 -11.31 2.79 -17.85
C SER A 397 -12.11 1.84 -16.96
N TYR A 398 -12.35 0.60 -17.43
CA TYR A 398 -13.00 -0.44 -16.62
C TYR A 398 -12.15 -0.85 -15.40
N LEU A 399 -10.82 -0.89 -15.53
CA LEU A 399 -9.93 -1.17 -14.40
C LEU A 399 -9.91 0.00 -13.41
N ASN A 400 -9.82 1.21 -13.94
CA ASN A 400 -9.89 2.43 -13.17
C ASN A 400 -10.17 3.63 -14.09
N ILE A 401 -11.15 4.47 -13.73
CA ILE A 401 -11.57 5.61 -14.57
C ILE A 401 -10.40 6.57 -14.84
N TRP A 402 -9.41 6.70 -13.94
CA TRP A 402 -8.26 7.59 -14.14
C TRP A 402 -7.33 7.17 -15.27
N LEU A 403 -7.29 5.88 -15.61
CA LEU A 403 -6.46 5.40 -16.70
C LEU A 403 -7.00 5.89 -18.06
N GLU A 404 -8.25 6.33 -18.13
CA GLU A 404 -8.85 6.89 -19.35
C GLU A 404 -8.06 8.08 -19.88
N TYR A 405 -7.55 8.96 -18.99
CA TYR A 405 -6.84 10.17 -19.40
C TYR A 405 -5.50 9.82 -20.07
N ILE A 406 -4.80 8.82 -19.53
CA ILE A 406 -3.54 8.33 -20.11
C ILE A 406 -3.81 7.66 -21.46
N MET A 407 -4.83 6.79 -21.54
CA MET A 407 -5.18 6.10 -22.79
C MET A 407 -5.73 7.05 -23.85
N PHE A 408 -6.51 8.06 -23.45
CA PHE A 408 -7.07 9.05 -24.37
C PHE A 408 -5.96 9.94 -24.92
N PHE A 409 -4.99 10.33 -24.10
CA PHE A 409 -3.79 11.03 -24.56
C PHE A 409 -3.00 10.19 -25.58
N GLU A 410 -2.78 8.91 -25.30
CA GLU A 410 -2.17 7.96 -26.24
C GLU A 410 -2.96 7.91 -27.56
N TYR A 411 -4.29 7.81 -27.48
CA TYR A 411 -5.18 7.78 -28.63
C TYR A 411 -5.06 9.02 -29.51
N ILE A 412 -4.99 10.22 -28.93
CA ILE A 412 -4.82 11.46 -29.70
C ILE A 412 -3.48 11.47 -30.44
N LEU A 413 -2.38 11.06 -29.78
CA LEU A 413 -1.07 10.96 -30.43
C LEU A 413 -1.09 9.96 -31.57
N ILE A 414 -1.69 8.79 -31.36
CA ILE A 414 -1.86 7.74 -32.37
C ILE A 414 -2.73 8.20 -33.54
N PHE A 415 -3.82 8.91 -33.26
CA PHE A 415 -4.71 9.47 -34.27
C PHE A 415 -3.98 10.47 -35.18
N ILE A 416 -3.06 11.26 -34.63
CA ILE A 416 -2.20 12.18 -35.40
C ILE A 416 -1.11 11.39 -36.14
N ALA A 417 -0.48 10.42 -35.48
CA ALA A 417 0.58 9.59 -36.05
C ALA A 417 0.10 8.76 -37.25
N GLU A 418 -1.15 8.30 -37.23
CA GLU A 418 -1.77 7.51 -38.30
C GLU A 418 -1.76 8.24 -39.66
N LYS A 419 -1.92 9.56 -39.66
CA LYS A 419 -1.95 10.38 -40.88
C LYS A 419 -0.57 10.68 -41.47
N THR A 420 0.49 10.52 -40.67
CA THR A 420 1.83 10.98 -41.04
C THR A 420 2.67 9.84 -41.59
N LYS A 421 3.43 10.10 -42.66
CA LYS A 421 4.44 9.18 -43.22
C LYS A 421 5.89 9.61 -42.95
N ARG A 422 6.08 10.80 -42.36
CA ARG A 422 7.42 11.35 -42.08
C ARG A 422 8.07 10.56 -40.94
N THR A 423 9.19 9.91 -41.23
CA THR A 423 9.94 9.09 -40.27
C THR A 423 10.27 9.82 -38.96
N PRO A 424 10.76 11.08 -38.96
CA PRO A 424 11.03 11.79 -37.70
C PRO A 424 9.78 11.97 -36.84
N THR A 425 8.64 12.29 -37.45
CA THR A 425 7.36 12.42 -36.74
C THR A 425 6.89 11.08 -36.18
N LEU A 426 7.05 9.98 -36.94
CA LEU A 426 6.70 8.65 -36.46
C LEU A 426 7.56 8.22 -35.26
N ILE A 427 8.86 8.56 -35.26
CA ILE A 427 9.77 8.29 -34.14
C ILE A 427 9.39 9.12 -32.91
N ILE A 428 9.11 10.42 -33.08
CA ILE A 428 8.64 11.26 -31.96
C ILE A 428 7.36 10.69 -31.36
N MET A 429 6.38 10.34 -32.21
CA MET A 429 5.10 9.76 -31.78
C MET A 429 5.23 8.34 -31.21
N PHE A 430 6.36 7.66 -31.43
CA PHE A 430 6.67 6.41 -30.73
C PHE A 430 7.17 6.66 -29.30
N ILE A 431 7.94 7.73 -29.07
CA ILE A 431 8.55 8.02 -27.77
C ILE A 431 7.59 8.75 -26.82
N VAL A 432 6.86 9.75 -27.30
CA VAL A 432 6.02 10.63 -26.46
C VAL A 432 4.97 9.87 -25.65
N PRO A 433 4.29 8.83 -26.16
CA PRO A 433 3.31 8.07 -25.37
C PRO A 433 3.88 7.45 -24.10
N PHE A 434 5.18 7.17 -24.02
CA PHE A 434 5.80 6.59 -22.83
C PHE A 434 5.94 7.56 -21.65
N ILE A 435 5.89 8.88 -21.88
CA ILE A 435 6.09 9.90 -20.83
C ILE A 435 5.13 9.70 -19.64
N PRO A 436 3.79 9.64 -19.81
CA PRO A 436 2.88 9.42 -18.68
C PRO A 436 3.11 8.08 -17.97
N PHE A 437 3.46 7.02 -18.70
CA PHE A 437 3.77 5.72 -18.11
C PHE A 437 5.05 5.74 -17.28
N VAL A 438 6.10 6.43 -17.75
CA VAL A 438 7.35 6.58 -16.99
C VAL A 438 7.11 7.34 -15.69
N LEU A 439 6.26 8.38 -15.70
CA LEU A 439 5.89 9.10 -14.49
C LEU A 439 5.14 8.18 -13.51
N LEU A 440 4.17 7.39 -13.99
CA LEU A 440 3.42 6.44 -13.17
C LEU A 440 4.33 5.36 -12.58
N ILE A 441 5.16 4.71 -13.41
CA ILE A 441 6.11 3.67 -12.99
C ILE A 441 7.11 4.24 -11.98
N SER A 442 7.62 5.46 -12.20
CA SER A 442 8.52 6.11 -11.24
C SER A 442 7.88 6.30 -9.87
N GLN A 443 6.57 6.55 -9.81
CA GLN A 443 5.86 6.71 -8.54
C GLN A 443 5.64 5.35 -7.86
N ILE A 444 5.32 4.29 -8.62
CA ILE A 444 5.23 2.91 -8.11
C ILE A 444 6.59 2.50 -7.52
N VAL A 445 7.67 2.65 -8.29
CA VAL A 445 9.03 2.25 -7.87
C VAL A 445 9.49 2.99 -6.61
N LYS A 446 9.11 4.26 -6.45
CA LYS A 446 9.49 5.07 -5.28
C LYS A 446 8.78 4.68 -3.99
N HIS A 447 7.56 4.19 -4.09
CA HIS A 447 6.64 4.17 -2.96
C HIS A 447 6.05 2.79 -2.64
N THR A 448 6.32 1.79 -3.48
CA THR A 448 5.95 0.40 -3.21
C THR A 448 7.00 -0.27 -2.32
N ASN A 449 6.54 -1.09 -1.38
CA ASN A 449 7.41 -1.98 -0.61
C ASN A 449 8.11 -2.98 -1.57
N PRO A 450 9.45 -3.13 -1.55
CA PRO A 450 10.17 -4.08 -2.40
C PRO A 450 9.58 -5.51 -2.42
N ASP A 451 9.14 -6.01 -1.26
CA ASP A 451 8.59 -7.38 -1.16
C ASP A 451 7.20 -7.47 -1.79
N ALA A 452 6.35 -6.46 -1.58
CA ALA A 452 5.05 -6.37 -2.24
C ALA A 452 5.20 -6.21 -3.77
N LEU A 453 6.23 -5.49 -4.22
CA LEU A 453 6.52 -5.28 -5.64
C LEU A 453 6.76 -6.61 -6.36
N SER A 454 7.39 -7.59 -5.71
CA SER A 454 7.60 -8.94 -6.25
C SER A 454 6.28 -9.67 -6.53
N ALA A 455 5.35 -9.65 -5.56
CA ALA A 455 4.03 -10.28 -5.66
C ALA A 455 3.18 -9.64 -6.76
N TYR A 456 3.31 -8.32 -6.96
CA TYR A 456 2.57 -7.63 -8.01
C TYR A 456 3.14 -7.84 -9.41
N ILE A 457 4.45 -8.04 -9.57
CA ILE A 457 5.11 -8.15 -10.88
C ILE A 457 4.94 -9.52 -11.53
N VAL A 458 4.72 -10.57 -10.73
CA VAL A 458 4.37 -11.90 -11.21
C VAL A 458 2.91 -11.89 -11.66
N PHE A 459 2.71 -11.63 -12.95
CA PHE A 459 1.39 -11.48 -13.55
C PHE A 459 0.77 -12.84 -13.89
N PRO A 460 -0.51 -13.09 -13.50
CA PRO A 460 -1.29 -14.17 -14.08
C PRO A 460 -1.55 -13.90 -15.57
N LEU A 461 -1.99 -14.92 -16.31
CA LEU A 461 -2.15 -14.86 -17.77
C LEU A 461 -3.00 -13.65 -18.23
N TYR A 462 -4.12 -13.38 -17.54
CA TYR A 462 -4.99 -12.26 -17.89
C TYR A 462 -4.33 -10.88 -17.70
N LYS A 463 -3.46 -10.69 -16.69
CA LYS A 463 -2.69 -9.44 -16.51
C LYS A 463 -1.61 -9.29 -17.58
N ASN A 464 -1.00 -10.39 -18.04
CA ASN A 464 -0.09 -10.35 -19.20
C ASN A 464 -0.84 -10.05 -20.52
N LEU A 465 -2.10 -10.45 -20.64
CA LEU A 465 -2.96 -10.05 -21.76
C LEU A 465 -3.28 -8.54 -21.72
N LEU A 466 -3.60 -7.99 -20.56
CA LEU A 466 -3.79 -6.54 -20.40
C LEU A 466 -2.52 -5.76 -20.76
N LEU A 467 -1.35 -6.22 -20.31
CA LEU A 467 -0.06 -5.64 -20.70
C LEU A 467 0.18 -5.76 -22.21
N SER A 468 -0.26 -6.84 -22.84
CA SER A 468 -0.20 -7.00 -24.30
C SER A 468 -1.10 -6.01 -25.03
N CYS A 469 -2.31 -5.77 -24.54
CA CYS A 469 -3.20 -4.74 -25.06
C CYS A 469 -2.56 -3.35 -24.94
N LEU A 470 -1.94 -3.05 -23.80
CA LEU A 470 -1.21 -1.79 -23.58
C LEU A 470 -0.06 -1.61 -24.57
N LEU A 471 0.72 -2.66 -24.82
CA LEU A 471 1.89 -2.61 -25.70
C LEU A 471 1.53 -2.57 -27.20
N PHE A 472 0.36 -3.08 -27.57
CA PHE A 472 0.00 -3.28 -28.97
C PHE A 472 0.14 -2.00 -29.83
N PRO A 473 -0.39 -0.83 -29.44
CA PRO A 473 -0.33 0.34 -30.30
C PRO A 473 1.11 0.83 -30.52
N VAL A 474 1.93 0.76 -29.47
CA VAL A 474 3.38 1.05 -29.52
C VAL A 474 4.10 0.09 -30.47
N LEU A 475 3.82 -1.21 -30.39
CA LEU A 475 4.40 -2.22 -31.28
C LEU A 475 4.00 -1.96 -32.74
N MET A 476 2.74 -1.64 -33.01
CA MET A 476 2.30 -1.30 -34.37
C MET A 476 2.95 -0.01 -34.88
N GLN A 477 3.18 0.98 -34.02
CA GLN A 477 3.91 2.18 -34.39
C GLN A 477 5.36 1.86 -34.79
N LEU A 478 6.01 0.90 -34.13
CA LEU A 478 7.33 0.39 -34.51
C LEU A 478 7.30 -0.26 -35.91
N GLU A 479 6.28 -1.07 -36.21
CA GLU A 479 6.10 -1.62 -37.56
C GLU A 479 6.00 -0.51 -38.62
N ARG A 480 5.24 0.55 -38.34
CA ARG A 480 5.09 1.69 -39.26
C ARG A 480 6.39 2.44 -39.49
N VAL A 481 7.24 2.57 -38.46
CA VAL A 481 8.59 3.13 -38.61
C VAL A 481 9.43 2.25 -39.54
N LEU A 482 9.39 0.92 -39.38
CA LEU A 482 10.11 -0.02 -40.27
C LEU A 482 9.65 0.08 -41.73
N ILE A 483 8.33 0.15 -41.95
CA ILE A 483 7.76 0.32 -43.29
C ILE A 483 8.16 1.68 -43.89
N ALA A 484 8.10 2.76 -43.11
CA ALA A 484 8.44 4.11 -43.58
C ALA A 484 9.94 4.29 -43.90
N LEU A 485 10.81 3.54 -43.21
CA LEU A 485 12.23 3.50 -43.52
C LEU A 485 12.52 2.77 -44.84
N ASP A 486 11.54 2.05 -45.40
CA ASP A 486 11.62 1.37 -46.69
C ASP A 486 12.86 0.46 -46.82
N ILE A 487 13.26 -0.14 -45.69
CA ILE A 487 14.54 -0.83 -45.57
C ILE A 487 14.55 -2.05 -46.48
N PHE A 488 13.46 -2.83 -46.54
CA PHE A 488 13.38 -4.15 -47.20
C PHE A 488 12.75 -4.16 -48.59
N SER A 489 12.66 -3.00 -49.26
CA SER A 489 12.13 -2.95 -50.62
C SER A 489 13.07 -3.61 -51.64
N PRO A 490 12.58 -4.56 -52.46
CA PRO A 490 13.39 -5.28 -53.44
C PRO A 490 13.98 -4.38 -54.54
N GLU A 491 13.43 -3.17 -54.73
CA GLU A 491 13.88 -2.19 -55.73
C GLU A 491 15.14 -1.42 -55.31
N LYS A 492 15.43 -1.32 -54.01
CA LYS A 492 16.65 -0.68 -53.49
C LYS A 492 17.67 -1.77 -53.13
N LYS A 493 18.57 -2.08 -54.06
CA LYS A 493 19.79 -2.87 -53.78
C LYS A 493 20.73 -2.09 -52.85
N MET A 494 20.38 -2.02 -51.56
CA MET A 494 21.33 -1.61 -50.52
C MET A 494 22.21 -2.81 -50.13
N ASN A 495 23.44 -2.53 -49.69
CA ASN A 495 24.38 -3.57 -49.28
C ASN A 495 23.81 -4.34 -48.07
N PRO A 496 23.89 -5.69 -48.01
CA PRO A 496 23.39 -6.49 -46.89
C PRO A 496 24.01 -6.10 -45.53
N LEU A 497 25.23 -5.56 -45.55
CA LEU A 497 25.88 -5.00 -44.37
C LEU A 497 25.15 -3.75 -43.82
N ARG A 498 24.58 -2.92 -44.69
CA ARG A 498 23.77 -1.75 -44.29
C ARG A 498 22.41 -2.18 -43.76
N TYR A 499 21.82 -3.24 -44.30
CA TYR A 499 20.60 -3.85 -43.76
C TYR A 499 20.80 -4.33 -42.32
N MET A 500 21.87 -5.09 -42.08
CA MET A 500 22.26 -5.53 -40.73
C MET A 500 22.57 -4.34 -39.82
N ALA A 501 23.19 -3.28 -40.33
CA ALA A 501 23.48 -2.08 -39.55
C ALA A 501 22.22 -1.30 -39.16
N TYR A 502 21.23 -1.15 -40.05
CA TYR A 502 19.98 -0.45 -39.74
C TYR A 502 19.05 -1.26 -38.83
N SER A 503 18.97 -2.58 -39.01
CA SER A 503 18.22 -3.46 -38.09
C SER A 503 18.91 -3.50 -36.72
N ALA A 504 20.24 -3.61 -36.67
CA ALA A 504 21.01 -3.49 -35.44
C ALA A 504 20.85 -2.11 -34.79
N ALA A 505 20.79 -1.02 -35.57
CA ALA A 505 20.54 0.32 -35.05
C ALA A 505 19.12 0.48 -34.49
N SER A 506 18.12 -0.14 -35.12
CA SER A 506 16.72 -0.13 -34.65
C SER A 506 16.58 -0.90 -33.33
N ILE A 507 17.20 -2.08 -33.26
CA ILE A 507 17.29 -2.90 -32.04
C ILE A 507 18.09 -2.17 -30.97
N ALA A 508 19.19 -1.50 -31.33
CA ALA A 508 20.01 -0.73 -30.41
C ALA A 508 19.25 0.48 -29.85
N VAL A 509 18.46 1.20 -30.65
CA VAL A 509 17.60 2.30 -30.20
C VAL A 509 16.52 1.78 -29.25
N LEU A 510 15.93 0.62 -29.55
CA LEU A 510 14.96 -0.02 -28.67
C LEU A 510 15.61 -0.47 -27.34
N ALA A 511 16.76 -1.15 -27.41
CA ALA A 511 17.53 -1.58 -26.25
C ALA A 511 18.02 -0.38 -25.42
N LEU A 512 18.43 0.72 -26.06
CA LEU A 512 18.77 1.99 -25.41
C LEU A 512 17.54 2.61 -24.77
N SER A 513 16.36 2.57 -25.39
CA SER A 513 15.13 3.09 -24.79
C SER A 513 14.71 2.28 -23.56
N LEU A 514 14.81 0.94 -23.62
CA LEU A 514 14.54 0.05 -22.48
C LEU A 514 15.61 0.18 -21.39
N ALA A 515 16.88 0.32 -21.76
CA ALA A 515 17.97 0.56 -20.82
C ALA A 515 17.88 1.96 -20.18
N LEU A 516 17.41 2.97 -20.91
CA LEU A 516 17.14 4.31 -20.39
C LEU A 516 15.95 4.26 -19.41
N ILE A 517 14.87 3.56 -19.76
CA ILE A 517 13.73 3.34 -18.84
C ILE A 517 14.21 2.62 -17.58
N TYR A 518 14.97 1.54 -17.72
CA TYR A 518 15.57 0.82 -16.60
C TYR A 518 16.47 1.73 -15.75
N GLN A 519 17.39 2.50 -16.37
CA GLN A 519 18.27 3.41 -15.64
C GLN A 519 17.52 4.56 -14.96
N VAL A 520 16.45 5.07 -15.57
CA VAL A 520 15.58 6.07 -14.96
C VAL A 520 14.88 5.45 -13.74
N CYS A 521 14.30 4.25 -13.87
CA CYS A 521 13.69 3.54 -12.76
C CYS A 521 14.70 3.27 -11.63
N VAL A 522 15.91 2.80 -11.95
CA VAL A 522 16.96 2.50 -10.96
C VAL A 522 17.49 3.76 -10.27
N ARG A 523 17.68 4.87 -11.00
CA ARG A 523 18.11 6.14 -10.38
C ARG A 523 17.01 6.81 -9.55
N MET A 524 15.76 6.50 -9.85
CA MET A 524 14.59 7.00 -9.13
C MET A 524 14.21 6.11 -7.95
N LEU A 525 14.80 4.92 -7.79
CA LEU A 525 14.71 4.18 -6.54
C LEU A 525 15.18 5.12 -5.42
N PRO A 526 14.41 5.23 -4.32
CA PRO A 526 14.88 5.93 -3.15
C PRO A 526 16.23 5.31 -2.79
N LYS A 527 17.27 6.14 -2.65
CA LYS A 527 18.36 5.75 -1.74
C LYS A 527 17.64 5.55 -0.43
N THR A 528 17.59 4.31 0.04
CA THR A 528 16.85 3.84 1.20
C THR A 528 16.65 5.00 2.16
N GLU A 529 15.44 5.56 2.22
CA GLU A 529 15.10 6.56 3.22
C GLU A 529 15.11 5.83 4.56
N THR A 530 16.32 5.72 5.12
CA THR A 530 16.59 5.39 6.50
C THR A 530 16.11 6.57 7.34
N GLU A 531 14.81 6.77 7.46
CA GLU A 531 14.24 7.73 8.40
C GLU A 531 12.76 7.47 8.69
N LYS A 532 12.41 6.20 8.92
CA LYS A 532 11.68 5.92 10.16
C LYS A 532 12.74 5.45 11.15
N PRO A 533 12.72 5.87 12.42
CA PRO A 533 13.50 5.19 13.45
C PRO A 533 12.94 3.76 13.55
N SER A 534 13.39 2.87 12.67
CA SER A 534 13.34 1.46 12.94
C SER A 534 14.25 1.28 14.12
N PHE A 535 13.68 1.11 15.31
CA PHE A 535 14.40 0.49 16.40
C PHE A 535 14.76 -0.92 15.92
N SER A 536 15.91 -1.05 15.27
CA SER A 536 16.45 -2.34 14.88
C SER A 536 16.98 -2.96 16.16
N PHE A 537 16.16 -3.77 16.80
CA PHE A 537 16.60 -4.54 17.94
C PHE A 537 17.50 -5.67 17.44
N SER A 538 18.71 -5.81 17.99
CA SER A 538 19.47 -7.03 17.79
C SER A 538 18.89 -8.10 18.71
N ILE A 539 18.28 -9.13 18.14
CA ILE A 539 17.78 -10.27 18.91
C ILE A 539 18.95 -11.19 19.22
N LYS A 540 19.18 -11.46 20.50
CA LYS A 540 20.14 -12.44 20.98
C LYS A 540 19.39 -13.57 21.67
N GLU A 541 19.69 -14.80 21.28
CA GLU A 541 19.24 -15.97 22.04
C GLU A 541 20.03 -16.04 23.34
N ARG A 542 19.33 -16.17 24.45
CA ARG A 542 19.96 -16.45 25.75
C ARG A 542 20.06 -17.97 25.93
N PRO A 543 21.15 -18.51 26.50
CA PRO A 543 21.20 -19.93 26.87
C PRO A 543 20.18 -20.25 27.97
N GLU A 544 19.65 -21.48 27.97
CA GLU A 544 18.59 -21.94 28.90
C GLU A 544 18.97 -21.74 30.39
N ASP A 545 20.25 -21.89 30.73
CA ASP A 545 20.77 -21.75 32.10
C ASP A 545 20.67 -20.31 32.66
N GLU A 546 20.43 -19.32 31.79
CA GLU A 546 20.33 -17.91 32.16
C GLU A 546 18.92 -17.34 31.97
N TYR A 547 17.92 -18.19 31.66
CA TYR A 547 16.55 -17.74 31.44
C TYR A 547 16.00 -17.00 32.65
N THR A 548 15.40 -15.84 32.36
CA THR A 548 14.71 -15.01 33.35
C THR A 548 13.21 -15.25 33.33
N VAL A 549 12.69 -15.88 32.28
CA VAL A 549 11.30 -16.31 32.16
C VAL A 549 11.11 -17.63 32.90
N LYS A 550 10.02 -17.72 33.66
CA LYS A 550 9.54 -18.92 34.32
C LYS A 550 8.15 -19.22 33.80
N ALA A 551 7.91 -20.47 33.44
CA ALA A 551 6.59 -20.94 33.04
C ALA A 551 6.23 -22.17 33.88
N GLU A 552 5.12 -22.10 34.58
CA GLU A 552 4.57 -23.19 35.39
C GLU A 552 3.25 -23.66 34.80
N LEU A 553 3.13 -24.97 34.58
CA LEU A 553 1.92 -25.60 34.04
C LEU A 553 1.36 -26.56 35.10
N GLN A 554 0.19 -26.23 35.62
CA GLN A 554 -0.58 -27.10 36.51
C GLN A 554 -1.70 -27.77 35.70
N SER A 555 -1.90 -29.07 35.92
CA SER A 555 -2.90 -29.86 35.18
C SER A 555 -3.81 -30.57 36.16
N ASN A 556 -5.10 -30.25 36.11
CA ASN A 556 -6.13 -30.84 36.94
C ASN A 556 -7.14 -31.54 36.05
N ASN A 557 -7.53 -32.76 36.42
CA ASN A 557 -8.52 -33.52 35.67
C ASN A 557 -9.93 -33.02 36.04
N PHE A 558 -10.73 -32.65 35.04
CA PHE A 558 -12.11 -32.20 35.22
C PHE A 558 -13.04 -32.93 34.24
N MET A 559 -13.69 -33.99 34.74
CA MET A 559 -14.55 -34.89 33.95
C MET A 559 -13.76 -35.61 32.83
N GLU A 560 -14.14 -35.42 31.56
CA GLU A 560 -13.47 -36.02 30.39
C GLU A 560 -12.38 -35.12 29.80
N LEU A 561 -12.15 -33.93 30.37
CA LEU A 561 -11.18 -32.94 29.89
C LEU A 561 -10.13 -32.63 30.97
N ASN A 562 -8.90 -32.38 30.54
CA ASN A 562 -7.86 -31.84 31.41
C ASN A 562 -7.92 -30.32 31.39
N MET A 563 -8.04 -29.72 32.57
CA MET A 563 -7.92 -28.27 32.76
C MET A 563 -6.46 -27.95 33.05
N HIS A 564 -5.88 -27.11 32.22
CA HIS A 564 -4.50 -26.65 32.31
C HIS A 564 -4.47 -25.20 32.74
N GLU A 565 -3.68 -24.89 33.76
CA GLU A 565 -3.40 -23.54 34.24
C GLU A 565 -1.91 -23.25 34.00
N LEU A 566 -1.64 -22.37 33.05
CA LEU A 566 -0.31 -21.91 32.68
C LEU A 566 -0.07 -20.53 33.29
N THR A 567 0.95 -20.42 34.13
CA THR A 567 1.44 -19.13 34.64
C THR A 567 2.80 -18.83 34.03
N VAL A 568 2.93 -17.68 33.35
CA VAL A 568 4.19 -17.22 32.76
C VAL A 568 4.62 -15.93 33.44
N GLU A 569 5.80 -15.92 34.05
CA GLU A 569 6.39 -14.76 34.72
C GLU A 569 7.79 -14.48 34.15
N SER A 570 8.24 -13.23 34.15
CA SER A 570 9.63 -12.90 33.81
C SER A 570 10.24 -11.98 34.85
N GLY A 571 11.51 -12.25 35.20
CA GLY A 571 12.32 -11.38 36.04
C GLY A 571 12.79 -10.09 35.35
N ALA A 572 12.52 -9.93 34.04
CA ALA A 572 12.82 -8.72 33.28
C ALA A 572 11.60 -8.23 32.50
N PRO A 573 11.46 -6.92 32.20
CA PRO A 573 10.32 -6.38 31.47
C PRO A 573 10.17 -7.05 30.10
N ALA A 574 9.11 -7.85 29.98
CA ALA A 574 8.77 -8.53 28.75
C ALA A 574 8.09 -7.56 27.78
N ILE A 575 8.50 -7.62 26.53
CA ILE A 575 7.89 -6.84 25.46
C ILE A 575 6.79 -7.67 24.80
N ARG A 576 7.03 -8.96 24.61
CA ARG A 576 6.09 -9.87 23.93
C ARG A 576 6.23 -11.28 24.46
N TYR A 577 5.08 -11.94 24.65
CA TYR A 577 4.99 -13.39 24.76
C TYR A 577 4.23 -13.96 23.58
N THR A 578 4.73 -15.07 23.04
CA THR A 578 4.02 -15.92 22.09
C THR A 578 3.85 -17.28 22.73
N ILE A 579 2.61 -17.63 23.06
CA ILE A 579 2.28 -18.89 23.75
C ILE A 579 1.50 -19.78 22.78
N SER A 580 2.03 -20.97 22.53
CA SER A 580 1.42 -21.93 21.61
C SER A 580 1.23 -23.29 22.25
N VAL A 581 0.16 -23.98 21.87
CA VAL A 581 -0.17 -25.33 22.33
C VAL A 581 -0.29 -26.23 21.12
N GLU A 582 0.49 -27.30 21.10
CA GLU A 582 0.49 -28.30 20.03
C GLU A 582 0.08 -29.66 20.58
N SER A 583 -0.96 -30.27 20.02
CA SER A 583 -1.44 -31.59 20.43
C SER A 583 -0.84 -32.71 19.58
N LYS A 584 -0.62 -33.89 20.18
CA LYS A 584 -0.19 -35.09 19.45
C LYS A 584 -1.26 -35.58 18.45
N SER A 585 -2.54 -35.36 18.75
CA SER A 585 -3.67 -35.74 17.88
C SER A 585 -4.93 -34.98 18.27
N GLY A 586 -5.67 -34.45 17.29
CA GLY A 586 -6.95 -33.78 17.53
C GLY A 586 -6.83 -32.29 17.87
N VAL A 587 -7.93 -31.71 18.36
CA VAL A 587 -8.02 -30.27 18.66
C VAL A 587 -7.22 -29.96 19.94
N PRO A 588 -6.28 -28.98 19.92
CA PRO A 588 -5.40 -28.74 21.06
C PRO A 588 -6.05 -28.05 22.25
N VAL A 589 -7.03 -27.17 22.00
CA VAL A 589 -7.73 -26.38 23.01
C VAL A 589 -9.20 -26.28 22.65
N TYR A 590 -10.07 -26.58 23.62
CA TYR A 590 -11.53 -26.49 23.49
C TYR A 590 -12.08 -25.18 24.04
N GLU A 591 -11.80 -24.89 25.31
CA GLU A 591 -12.20 -23.64 25.97
C GLU A 591 -10.96 -22.97 26.57
N SER A 592 -10.92 -21.64 26.57
CA SER A 592 -9.88 -20.87 27.24
C SER A 592 -10.39 -19.51 27.69
N ASN A 593 -9.78 -18.98 28.74
CA ASN A 593 -9.97 -17.59 29.15
C ASN A 593 -9.35 -16.59 28.16
N TYR A 594 -8.41 -16.99 27.30
CA TYR A 594 -7.85 -16.14 26.25
C TYR A 594 -8.36 -16.57 24.88
N GLU A 595 -8.53 -15.60 23.97
CA GLU A 595 -8.77 -15.90 22.56
C GLU A 595 -7.53 -16.57 21.94
N TYR A 596 -7.74 -17.44 20.97
CA TYR A 596 -6.67 -18.17 20.28
C TYR A 596 -6.98 -18.36 18.81
N THR A 597 -5.92 -18.52 18.01
CA THR A 597 -6.02 -18.81 16.57
C THR A 597 -5.39 -20.18 16.27
N MET A 598 -6.08 -20.98 15.45
CA MET A 598 -5.56 -22.25 14.93
C MET A 598 -4.53 -21.96 13.82
N VAL A 599 -3.26 -22.28 14.06
CA VAL A 599 -2.19 -22.21 13.06
C VAL A 599 -2.19 -23.46 12.18
N SER A 600 -2.47 -24.61 12.78
CA SER A 600 -2.65 -25.88 12.09
C SER A 600 -3.74 -26.70 12.82
N PRO A 601 -4.25 -27.80 12.23
CA PRO A 601 -5.27 -28.62 12.89
C PRO A 601 -4.90 -29.09 14.31
N ASN A 602 -3.59 -29.18 14.59
CA ASN A 602 -3.04 -29.67 15.86
C ASN A 602 -2.24 -28.60 16.60
N LYS A 603 -2.27 -27.32 16.19
CA LYS A 603 -1.53 -26.24 16.87
C LYS A 603 -2.32 -24.94 16.95
N ILE A 604 -2.44 -24.40 18.15
CA ILE A 604 -3.01 -23.07 18.41
C ILE A 604 -1.94 -22.11 18.94
N VAL A 605 -2.23 -20.81 18.81
CA VAL A 605 -1.48 -19.73 19.45
C VAL A 605 -2.48 -18.82 20.18
N PHE A 606 -2.21 -18.52 21.44
CA PHE A 606 -3.00 -17.57 22.22
C PHE A 606 -2.74 -16.14 21.76
N ILE A 607 -3.79 -15.32 21.77
CA ILE A 607 -3.74 -13.92 21.37
C ILE A 607 -3.42 -13.08 22.60
N THR A 608 -2.17 -12.64 22.71
CA THR A 608 -1.65 -11.82 23.82
C THR A 608 -1.18 -10.45 23.31
N PRO A 609 -1.61 -9.33 23.93
CA PRO A 609 -1.06 -8.01 23.63
C PRO A 609 0.42 -7.89 24.00
N ASP A 610 1.06 -6.87 23.43
CA ASP A 610 2.43 -6.50 23.80
C ASP A 610 2.47 -5.74 25.14
N TYR A 611 3.65 -5.75 25.78
CA TYR A 611 3.98 -5.11 27.06
C TYR A 611 3.16 -5.56 28.28
N PRO A 612 3.20 -6.86 28.63
CA PRO A 612 2.60 -7.33 29.89
C PRO A 612 3.27 -6.69 31.12
N ALA A 613 2.47 -6.23 32.10
CA ALA A 613 2.94 -5.67 33.37
C ALA A 613 3.39 -6.72 34.39
N GLY A 614 2.92 -7.96 34.24
CA GLY A 614 3.02 -8.98 35.26
C GLY A 614 2.84 -10.39 34.70
N PRO A 615 2.65 -11.38 35.59
CA PRO A 615 2.47 -12.76 35.16
C PRO A 615 1.22 -12.92 34.31
N ILE A 616 1.31 -13.71 33.24
CA ILE A 616 0.17 -14.08 32.40
C ILE A 616 -0.40 -15.39 32.91
N HIS A 617 -1.71 -15.42 33.16
CA HIS A 617 -2.42 -16.60 33.64
C HIS A 617 -3.39 -17.12 32.57
N ILE A 618 -3.01 -18.19 31.87
CA ILE A 618 -3.85 -18.82 30.84
C ILE A 618 -4.45 -20.10 31.40
N VAL A 619 -5.78 -20.17 31.39
CA VAL A 619 -6.55 -21.36 31.74
C VAL A 619 -7.20 -21.89 30.47
N TYR A 620 -6.99 -23.16 30.17
CA TYR A 620 -7.59 -23.80 29.00
C TYR A 620 -7.88 -25.28 29.23
N SER A 621 -8.80 -25.83 28.44
CA SER A 621 -9.18 -27.25 28.46
C SER A 621 -8.64 -27.99 27.23
N SER A 622 -8.11 -29.19 27.44
CA SER A 622 -7.70 -30.10 26.37
C SER A 622 -7.99 -31.57 26.72
N GLU A 623 -8.17 -32.40 25.70
CA GLU A 623 -8.38 -33.86 25.86
C GLU A 623 -7.08 -34.64 25.69
N ASN A 624 -6.20 -34.14 24.82
CA ASN A 624 -5.00 -34.86 24.38
C ASN A 624 -3.74 -34.23 24.94
N GLU A 625 -2.75 -35.07 25.27
CA GLU A 625 -1.41 -34.61 25.63
C GLU A 625 -0.79 -33.80 24.49
N GLY A 626 -0.15 -32.71 24.87
CA GLY A 626 0.49 -31.77 23.97
C GLY A 626 1.72 -31.11 24.57
N LYS A 627 2.31 -30.22 23.77
CA LYS A 627 3.45 -29.39 24.13
C LYS A 627 2.99 -27.94 24.19
N VAL A 628 3.29 -27.28 25.30
CA VAL A 628 3.11 -25.84 25.46
C VAL A 628 4.47 -25.20 25.21
N THR A 629 4.56 -24.31 24.22
CA THR A 629 5.77 -23.53 23.93
C THR A 629 5.51 -22.07 24.28
N VAL A 630 6.35 -21.51 25.15
CA VAL A 630 6.37 -20.09 25.52
C VAL A 630 7.63 -19.47 24.92
N GLU A 631 7.45 -18.52 24.01
CA GLU A 631 8.52 -17.68 23.47
C GLU A 631 8.38 -16.27 24.05
N ALA A 632 9.47 -15.75 24.62
CA ALA A 632 9.48 -14.45 25.29
C ALA A 632 10.55 -13.55 24.68
N TYR A 633 10.17 -12.30 24.42
CA TYR A 633 11.05 -11.24 23.96
C TYR A 633 11.21 -10.21 25.06
N LEU A 634 12.39 -10.16 25.67
CA LEU A 634 12.68 -9.34 26.84
C LEU A 634 13.56 -8.16 26.48
N SER A 635 13.28 -7.01 27.12
CA SER A 635 14.14 -5.84 27.01
C SER A 635 15.43 -6.03 27.82
N SER A 636 16.57 -5.67 27.25
CA SER A 636 17.84 -5.63 28.00
C SER A 636 17.89 -4.38 28.87
N SER A 637 18.21 -4.55 30.15
CA SER A 637 18.49 -3.44 31.07
C SER A 637 19.85 -2.78 30.81
N GLU A 638 20.80 -3.50 30.19
CA GLU A 638 22.18 -3.06 29.98
C GLU A 638 22.43 -2.43 28.61
N ASP A 639 21.74 -2.91 27.57
CA ASP A 639 21.94 -2.45 26.19
C ASP A 639 20.59 -2.20 25.49
N ARG A 640 20.20 -0.91 25.42
CA ARG A 640 18.88 -0.42 25.01
C ARG A 640 18.46 -0.76 23.57
N GLY A 641 19.34 -1.38 22.78
CA GLY A 641 19.08 -1.87 21.42
C GLY A 641 19.06 -3.40 21.27
N THR A 642 19.24 -4.16 22.35
CA THR A 642 19.27 -5.62 22.32
C THR A 642 17.99 -6.20 22.95
N LEU A 643 17.35 -7.14 22.25
CA LEU A 643 16.28 -7.97 22.82
C LEU A 643 16.79 -9.38 23.07
N TYR A 644 16.43 -9.96 24.21
CA TYR A 644 16.70 -11.35 24.50
C TYR A 644 15.50 -12.19 24.10
N HIS A 645 15.76 -13.25 23.33
CA HIS A 645 14.78 -14.28 23.01
C HIS A 645 15.02 -15.49 23.92
N GLU A 646 13.99 -15.87 24.67
CA GLU A 646 13.98 -17.05 25.53
C GLU A 646 12.82 -17.96 25.10
N ARG A 647 13.07 -19.27 24.98
CA ARG A 647 12.06 -20.25 24.58
C ARG A 647 12.00 -21.39 25.59
N ILE A 648 10.82 -21.60 26.17
CA ILE A 648 10.55 -22.67 27.13
C ILE A 648 9.50 -23.60 26.54
N THR A 649 9.73 -24.91 26.63
CA THR A 649 8.76 -25.93 26.21
C THR A 649 8.38 -26.79 27.41
N LEU A 650 7.09 -26.86 27.70
CA LEU A 650 6.51 -27.70 28.76
C LEU A 650 5.69 -28.82 28.13
N GLU A 651 5.73 -30.01 28.73
CA GLU A 651 4.87 -31.13 28.32
C GLU A 651 3.61 -31.18 29.20
N GLN A 652 2.43 -31.33 28.58
CA GLN A 652 1.20 -31.62 29.31
C GLN A 652 1.26 -33.06 29.80
N VAL A 653 1.24 -33.25 31.12
CA VAL A 653 1.23 -34.58 31.73
C VAL A 653 -0.20 -34.92 32.13
N HIS A 654 -0.69 -36.06 31.64
CA HIS A 654 -2.00 -36.58 32.04
C HIS A 654 -1.92 -37.15 33.46
N THR A 655 -2.56 -36.51 34.44
CA THR A 655 -2.80 -37.11 35.75
C THR A 655 -4.01 -38.04 35.61
N ALA A 656 -3.75 -39.32 35.36
CA ALA A 656 -4.77 -40.35 35.49
C ALA A 656 -5.30 -40.31 36.93
N SER A 657 -6.61 -40.22 37.09
CA SER A 657 -7.26 -40.43 38.38
C SER A 657 -6.92 -41.86 38.84
N GLU A 658 -6.14 -41.98 39.90
CA GLU A 658 -6.15 -43.19 40.72
C GLU A 658 -7.57 -43.29 41.31
N GLU A 659 -8.41 -44.11 40.67
CA GLU A 659 -9.65 -44.61 41.28
C GLU A 659 -9.25 -45.52 42.45
N GLU A 660 -9.57 -45.10 43.69
CA GLU A 660 -9.84 -46.00 44.82
C GLU A 660 -11.36 -46.19 44.99
#